data_AF-A0A2N1W125-F1
#
_entry.id   AF-A0A2N1W125-F1
#
_cell.length_a   1.000
_cell.length_b   1.000
_cell.length_c   1.000
_cell.angle_alpha   90.00
_cell.angle_beta   90.00
_cell.angle_gamma   90.00
#
_symmetry.space_group_name_H-M   'P 1'
#
loop_
_entity.id
_entity.type
_entity.pdbx_description
1 polymer ?
#
loop_
_entity_poly.entity_id
_entity_poly.type
_entity_poly.pdbx_seq_one_letter_code
_entity_poly.pdbx_strand_id
1 'polypeptide(L)'
;MKKTLSLILLVLFTFSFSIFAQTAKINTFPVSAYMVTHDGYPVEYSGLKTVGIGELVYLKSNASATAYTWEITSKPATSVAVLDSTTKQMTTFRPDVKGDYKIKLTIGTTTDEITIVAGTYVGAITGNCGLCHAGTATELAGTGHATILKRGVDGILSGHYGESCIKCHTVGYNKDVTAVNGGFDDVQKELGWIFPVGADQKVGNFDAMDAKLKNVSNIQCENCHGPASQHMAGFDKTKMAVTLDSGMCAKCHDDGHYHRRPSMWANSAHAKSAANSASTRSGCNDCHSGSRFVELVDTTPGIKYDSKNTGAIGCAVCHDPHASHDKHDPAINREGAGQIPLAEQAHNLRTLADVTLANGEVVTFGGQGKLCMNCHKSRRDANSYVNTSAVSSHFGPHHSTQTDMILGTNAITFGRYIPSSTHRDVMPDFCVTCHMAPTPADGAGHDKLGDHSFAMHYDNGTAEDTTDDIYNVAICQSCHGANIKNYDSFIARADYDADGKIETAREELHGLLLAVEEFFPKTATGSFDYTPSKWNTIQTRALFNHAYVEEDYSGGMHNYQFAVGLLKVTLEALNYGTLVKGQILNVTDVPNDQGKQVHVVWTRFGGDGASDNPVKDYMLLRKDAVGLAKAATQFNSFKDVPGDLKGVEIGSKIKDNGVVWTIVGRYAAAQLFEYAVVAPTLYDSTAAGMMETSFKVVGVTANGITAETDEAKGYSMDNLAPMAPTGFMGTLSVNQIKLDWDDAVDEDFKYFAIYKSTVENFDPAQTAPFKTTIETSYVDMDVQQGTKYFYTVAAVDFSGNVGEYAQKIGVFVTGVEAEFGTPTNFSLMQNYPNPFNPTTSIKFGIPEQAEVKVTIYDAVGRVVGVIVNETLPAGYYNYSWNATNLASGVYFYEMQAGNFRQTNKMLLMK
;
A
#
# COMPACT_ATOMS: atom_id res chain seq x y z
N MET A 1 31.12 -13.11 -38.88
CA MET A 1 30.93 -14.19 -39.87
C MET A 1 29.65 -14.92 -39.46
N LYS A 2 28.51 -14.91 -40.16
CA LYS A 2 28.24 -15.23 -41.57
C LYS A 2 27.03 -14.42 -42.09
N LYS A 3 27.11 -14.00 -43.36
CA LYS A 3 26.03 -13.44 -44.19
C LYS A 3 25.15 -14.57 -44.74
N THR A 4 23.84 -14.33 -44.88
CA THR A 4 22.96 -14.92 -45.91
C THR A 4 21.67 -14.07 -45.98
N LEU A 5 21.54 -13.20 -46.99
CA LEU A 5 20.73 -13.36 -48.21
C LEU A 5 19.25 -12.99 -48.00
N SER A 6 18.92 -11.71 -48.20
CA SER A 6 17.55 -11.23 -48.40
C SER A 6 17.14 -11.49 -49.85
N LEU A 7 16.16 -12.38 -50.05
CA LEU A 7 15.49 -12.59 -51.32
C LEU A 7 14.18 -11.79 -51.31
N ILE A 8 14.09 -10.84 -52.24
CA ILE A 8 12.92 -10.02 -52.53
C ILE A 8 11.82 -10.96 -53.06
N LEU A 9 10.77 -11.18 -52.27
CA LEU A 9 9.51 -11.76 -52.75
C LEU A 9 8.49 -10.63 -52.90
N LEU A 10 8.37 -10.14 -54.14
CA LEU A 10 7.36 -9.20 -54.59
C LEU A 10 5.99 -9.91 -54.56
N VAL A 11 5.30 -9.89 -53.42
CA VAL A 11 3.88 -10.25 -53.36
C VAL A 11 3.10 -9.04 -53.84
N LEU A 12 2.58 -9.15 -55.06
CA LEU A 12 1.51 -8.32 -55.61
C LEU A 12 0.28 -8.45 -54.70
N PHE A 13 0.24 -7.68 -53.62
CA PHE A 13 -1.01 -7.31 -52.97
C PHE A 13 -1.70 -6.33 -53.90
N THR A 14 -2.64 -6.83 -54.70
CA THR A 14 -3.72 -5.99 -55.20
C THR A 14 -4.44 -5.44 -53.98
N PHE A 15 -4.06 -4.25 -53.53
CA PHE A 15 -4.89 -3.42 -52.68
C PHE A 15 -6.17 -3.17 -53.46
N SER A 16 -7.19 -3.99 -53.24
CA SER A 16 -8.55 -3.54 -53.31
C SER A 16 -8.65 -2.40 -52.29
N PHE A 17 -8.38 -1.18 -52.73
CA PHE A 17 -8.89 0.01 -52.08
C PHE A 17 -10.39 -0.18 -52.02
N SER A 18 -10.88 -0.69 -50.89
CA SER A 18 -12.24 -0.46 -50.47
C SER A 18 -12.36 1.05 -50.40
N ILE A 19 -12.90 1.65 -51.47
CA ILE A 19 -13.32 3.04 -51.49
C ILE A 19 -14.38 3.11 -50.39
N PHE A 20 -13.98 3.49 -49.17
CA PHE A 20 -14.93 3.91 -48.17
C PHE A 20 -15.77 4.99 -48.84
N ALA A 21 -17.08 4.76 -48.95
CA ALA A 21 -17.99 5.73 -49.51
C ALA A 21 -17.80 7.05 -48.73
N GLN A 22 -17.20 8.05 -49.39
CA GLN A 22 -17.02 9.37 -48.80
C GLN A 22 -18.42 9.92 -48.55
N THR A 23 -18.80 10.01 -47.27
CA THR A 23 -20.11 10.52 -46.88
C THR A 23 -19.97 12.03 -46.65
N ALA A 24 -20.69 12.83 -47.44
CA ALA A 24 -20.83 14.25 -47.20
C ALA A 24 -21.34 14.47 -45.78
N LYS A 25 -20.60 15.27 -44.99
CA LYS A 25 -21.02 15.73 -43.66
C LYS A 25 -20.48 17.13 -43.43
N ILE A 26 -21.36 18.05 -43.05
CA ILE A 26 -21.06 19.45 -42.76
C ILE A 26 -20.90 19.65 -41.26
N ASN A 27 -19.82 20.29 -40.85
CA ASN A 27 -19.71 20.85 -39.50
C ASN A 27 -19.40 22.34 -39.57
N THR A 28 -19.85 23.05 -38.55
CA THR A 28 -19.27 24.35 -38.22
C THR A 28 -17.83 24.14 -37.77
N PHE A 29 -16.95 25.07 -38.16
CA PHE A 29 -15.53 25.00 -37.84
C PHE A 29 -15.17 26.19 -36.96
N PRO A 30 -15.04 26.01 -35.63
CA PRO A 30 -14.65 27.11 -34.75
C PRO A 30 -13.24 27.62 -35.13
N VAL A 31 -13.05 28.93 -35.01
CA VAL A 31 -11.79 29.62 -35.26
C VAL A 31 -11.45 30.43 -34.02
N SER A 32 -10.32 30.10 -33.39
CA SER A 32 -9.86 30.76 -32.18
C SER A 32 -9.03 32.03 -32.47
N ALA A 33 -8.76 32.84 -31.45
CA ALA A 33 -7.90 34.02 -31.60
C ALA A 33 -6.44 33.65 -31.97
N TYR A 34 -5.97 32.48 -31.52
CA TYR A 34 -4.67 31.92 -31.89
C TYR A 34 -4.62 31.60 -33.39
N MET A 35 -5.65 30.93 -33.91
CA MET A 35 -5.74 30.59 -35.33
C MET A 35 -5.81 31.85 -36.22
N VAL A 36 -6.44 32.92 -35.75
CA VAL A 36 -6.43 34.21 -36.46
C VAL A 36 -5.02 34.79 -36.56
N THR A 37 -4.25 34.69 -35.48
CA THR A 37 -2.91 35.29 -35.40
C THR A 37 -1.81 34.43 -36.04
N HIS A 38 -1.95 33.10 -36.03
CA HIS A 38 -0.89 32.15 -36.44
C HIS A 38 -1.22 31.37 -37.72
N ASP A 39 -2.50 31.02 -37.94
CA ASP A 39 -2.91 30.16 -39.07
C ASP A 39 -3.51 30.97 -40.24
N GLY A 40 -3.56 32.30 -40.11
CA GLY A 40 -4.00 33.21 -41.17
C GLY A 40 -5.51 33.28 -41.38
N TYR A 41 -6.32 32.89 -40.38
CA TYR A 41 -7.76 33.10 -40.43
C TYR A 41 -8.10 34.59 -40.22
N PRO A 42 -9.10 35.14 -40.93
CA PRO A 42 -9.36 36.58 -40.88
C PRO A 42 -10.03 37.06 -39.57
N VAL A 43 -10.94 36.27 -38.98
CA VAL A 43 -11.67 36.62 -37.75
C VAL A 43 -12.03 35.37 -36.95
N GLU A 44 -12.21 35.53 -35.64
CA GLU A 44 -12.62 34.46 -34.74
C GLU A 44 -14.08 34.05 -34.97
N TYR A 45 -14.40 32.78 -34.74
CA TYR A 45 -15.75 32.24 -34.89
C TYR A 45 -15.98 31.13 -33.85
N SER A 46 -17.12 31.20 -33.16
CA SER A 46 -17.44 30.30 -32.05
C SER A 46 -17.84 28.88 -32.48
N GLY A 47 -18.05 28.65 -33.78
CA GLY A 47 -18.58 27.38 -34.27
C GLY A 47 -20.09 27.19 -34.03
N LEU A 48 -20.82 28.22 -33.56
CA LEU A 48 -22.27 28.10 -33.34
C LEU A 48 -23.06 28.14 -34.63
N LYS A 49 -24.20 27.42 -34.64
CA LYS A 49 -25.18 27.48 -35.73
C LYS A 49 -26.08 28.71 -35.66
N THR A 50 -26.24 29.31 -34.47
CA THR A 50 -26.94 30.57 -34.27
C THR A 50 -25.91 31.68 -34.14
N VAL A 51 -25.95 32.67 -35.04
CA VAL A 51 -24.91 33.69 -35.20
C VAL A 51 -25.48 35.08 -35.39
N GLY A 52 -24.68 36.10 -35.07
CA GLY A 52 -25.02 37.49 -35.32
C GLY A 52 -25.13 37.78 -36.81
N ILE A 53 -26.02 38.72 -37.18
CA ILE A 53 -25.99 39.29 -38.53
C ILE A 53 -24.59 39.86 -38.80
N GLY A 54 -24.05 39.56 -39.98
CA GLY A 54 -22.71 39.95 -40.41
C GLY A 54 -21.55 39.15 -39.82
N GLU A 55 -21.80 38.16 -38.94
CA GLU A 55 -20.73 37.28 -38.42
C GLU A 55 -20.19 36.34 -39.52
N LEU A 56 -18.87 36.14 -39.58
CA LEU A 56 -18.29 35.22 -40.58
C LEU A 56 -18.43 33.79 -40.11
N VAL A 57 -19.21 33.00 -40.84
CA VAL A 57 -19.47 31.59 -40.54
C VAL A 57 -18.50 30.72 -41.31
N TYR A 58 -17.87 29.78 -40.62
CA TYR A 58 -16.97 28.79 -41.23
C TYR A 58 -17.62 27.42 -41.24
N LEU A 59 -17.72 26.83 -42.43
CA LEU A 59 -18.24 25.49 -42.65
C LEU A 59 -17.15 24.62 -43.27
N LYS A 60 -16.97 23.42 -42.74
CA LYS A 60 -15.97 22.46 -43.23
C LYS A 60 -16.60 21.09 -43.42
N SER A 61 -16.19 20.42 -44.49
CA SER A 61 -16.48 19.00 -44.65
C SER A 61 -15.55 18.13 -43.82
N ASN A 62 -16.10 17.14 -43.12
CA ASN A 62 -15.31 16.11 -42.44
C ASN A 62 -14.66 15.10 -43.40
N ALA A 63 -15.08 15.04 -44.67
CA ALA A 63 -14.51 14.13 -45.65
C ALA A 63 -13.43 14.83 -46.47
N SER A 64 -12.30 14.15 -46.66
CA SER A 64 -11.33 14.50 -47.69
C SER A 64 -11.82 13.96 -49.04
N ALA A 65 -12.06 14.85 -49.99
CA ALA A 65 -12.60 14.54 -51.30
C ALA A 65 -11.85 15.31 -52.39
N THR A 66 -11.87 14.78 -53.61
CA THR A 66 -11.26 15.45 -54.78
C THR A 66 -12.12 16.60 -55.30
N ALA A 67 -13.42 16.62 -54.98
CA ALA A 67 -14.34 17.67 -55.36
C ALA A 67 -15.41 17.87 -54.28
N TYR A 68 -15.77 19.14 -54.05
CA TYR A 68 -16.85 19.56 -53.17
C TYR A 68 -17.83 20.41 -53.97
N THR A 69 -19.12 20.31 -53.65
CA THR A 69 -20.13 21.21 -54.21
C THR A 69 -20.96 21.78 -53.08
N TRP A 70 -20.79 23.07 -52.79
CA TRP A 70 -21.57 23.80 -51.80
C TRP A 70 -22.63 24.69 -52.45
N GLU A 71 -23.80 24.77 -51.82
CA GLU A 71 -24.93 25.57 -52.28
C GLU A 71 -25.71 26.14 -51.10
N ILE A 72 -26.15 27.40 -51.18
CA ILE A 72 -27.18 27.93 -50.27
C ILE A 72 -28.54 27.57 -50.88
N THR A 73 -29.21 26.57 -50.32
CA THR A 73 -30.49 26.04 -50.83
C THR A 73 -31.68 26.90 -50.40
N SER A 74 -31.54 27.65 -49.31
CA SER A 74 -32.56 28.57 -48.81
C SER A 74 -31.91 29.70 -48.02
N LYS A 75 -32.40 30.92 -48.19
CA LYS A 75 -32.02 32.11 -47.41
C LYS A 75 -33.18 33.11 -47.34
N PRO A 76 -33.18 34.08 -46.41
CA PRO A 76 -34.23 35.09 -46.31
C PRO A 76 -34.40 35.89 -47.62
N ALA A 77 -35.62 36.31 -47.94
CA ALA A 77 -35.96 36.88 -49.25
C ALA A 77 -35.12 38.10 -49.68
N THR A 78 -34.68 38.92 -48.72
CA THR A 78 -33.87 40.12 -48.96
C THR A 78 -32.37 39.89 -48.80
N SER A 79 -31.95 38.64 -48.55
CA SER A 79 -30.56 38.29 -48.32
C SER A 79 -29.76 38.23 -49.63
N VAL A 80 -28.63 38.93 -49.66
CA VAL A 80 -27.63 38.89 -50.72
C VAL A 80 -26.43 38.01 -50.37
N ALA A 81 -26.44 37.33 -49.21
CA ALA A 81 -25.38 36.42 -48.78
C ALA A 81 -25.00 35.38 -49.85
N VAL A 82 -23.69 35.16 -50.00
CA VAL A 82 -23.06 34.21 -50.91
C VAL A 82 -21.93 33.46 -50.19
N LEU A 83 -21.64 32.24 -50.65
CA LEU A 83 -20.48 31.48 -50.20
C LEU A 83 -19.20 32.03 -50.83
N ASP A 84 -18.13 32.13 -50.04
CA ASP A 84 -16.78 32.51 -50.52
C ASP A 84 -16.25 31.51 -51.55
N SER A 85 -16.55 30.23 -51.36
CA SER A 85 -16.16 29.17 -52.28
C SER A 85 -17.20 28.08 -52.34
N THR A 86 -17.48 27.57 -53.54
CA THR A 86 -18.38 26.43 -53.73
C THR A 86 -17.67 25.09 -53.91
N THR A 87 -16.33 25.09 -54.01
CA THR A 87 -15.54 23.92 -54.44
C THR A 87 -14.43 23.47 -53.48
N LYS A 88 -14.08 24.29 -52.47
CA LYS A 88 -13.11 23.93 -51.43
C LYS A 88 -13.74 23.06 -50.33
N GLN A 89 -12.89 22.34 -49.60
CA GLN A 89 -13.30 21.55 -48.42
C GLN A 89 -13.91 22.43 -47.31
N MET A 90 -13.42 23.67 -47.18
CA MET A 90 -13.93 24.68 -46.28
C MET A 90 -14.54 25.82 -47.10
N THR A 91 -15.68 26.32 -46.65
CA THR A 91 -16.33 27.51 -47.20
C THR A 91 -16.75 28.44 -46.09
N THR A 92 -16.90 29.72 -46.41
CA THR A 92 -17.37 30.73 -45.46
C THR A 92 -18.49 31.56 -46.08
N PHE A 93 -19.35 32.14 -45.25
CA PHE A 93 -20.29 33.17 -45.68
C PHE A 93 -20.67 34.09 -44.52
N ARG A 94 -21.28 35.23 -44.83
CA ARG A 94 -21.85 36.14 -43.84
C ARG A 94 -23.37 36.18 -44.02
N PRO A 95 -24.17 35.74 -43.03
CA PRO A 95 -25.60 35.99 -43.06
C PRO A 95 -25.84 37.48 -42.82
N ASP A 96 -26.62 38.09 -43.68
CA ASP A 96 -26.84 39.55 -43.77
C ASP A 96 -28.25 39.99 -43.36
N VAL A 97 -29.17 39.04 -43.19
CA VAL A 97 -30.57 39.28 -42.85
C VAL A 97 -30.99 38.31 -41.77
N LYS A 98 -31.80 38.77 -40.82
CA LYS A 98 -32.42 37.94 -39.79
C LYS A 98 -33.22 36.79 -40.44
N GLY A 99 -32.86 35.54 -40.16
CA GLY A 99 -33.59 34.35 -40.65
C GLY A 99 -32.73 33.10 -40.77
N ASP A 100 -33.30 32.06 -41.38
CA ASP A 100 -32.63 30.78 -41.59
C ASP A 100 -31.90 30.74 -42.93
N TYR A 101 -30.68 30.22 -42.91
CA TYR A 101 -29.85 29.95 -44.07
C TYR A 101 -29.61 28.44 -44.13
N LYS A 102 -30.03 27.78 -45.20
CA LYS A 102 -29.79 26.36 -45.43
C LYS A 102 -28.65 26.20 -46.42
N ILE A 103 -27.62 25.47 -46.01
CA ILE A 103 -26.42 25.23 -46.78
C ILE A 103 -26.27 23.74 -47.00
N LYS A 104 -26.18 23.34 -48.27
CA LYS A 104 -26.01 21.96 -48.70
C LYS A 104 -24.59 21.72 -49.18
N LEU A 105 -24.05 20.56 -48.83
CA LEU A 105 -22.80 20.02 -49.34
C LEU A 105 -23.09 18.73 -50.09
N THR A 106 -22.54 18.59 -51.28
CA THR A 106 -22.55 17.36 -52.06
C THR A 106 -21.11 16.88 -52.27
N ILE A 107 -20.85 15.60 -51.97
CA ILE A 107 -19.60 14.89 -52.29
C ILE A 107 -19.96 13.59 -53.00
N GLY A 108 -19.57 13.46 -54.27
CA GLY A 108 -19.98 12.35 -55.11
C GLY A 108 -21.50 12.28 -55.22
N THR A 109 -22.09 11.17 -54.75
CA THR A 109 -23.55 10.94 -54.72
C THR A 109 -24.18 11.24 -53.36
N THR A 110 -23.38 11.62 -52.35
CA THR A 110 -23.86 11.87 -50.99
C THR A 110 -24.06 13.36 -50.75
N THR A 111 -25.07 13.70 -49.94
CA THR A 111 -25.40 15.08 -49.60
C THR A 111 -25.66 15.23 -48.11
N ASP A 112 -25.31 16.37 -47.56
CA ASP A 112 -25.70 16.79 -46.21
C ASP A 112 -26.16 18.26 -46.23
N GLU A 113 -26.99 18.65 -45.28
CA GLU A 113 -27.53 20.02 -45.18
C GLU A 113 -27.47 20.52 -43.73
N ILE A 114 -26.99 21.75 -43.55
CA ILE A 114 -26.95 22.44 -42.26
C ILE A 114 -27.79 23.71 -42.33
N THR A 115 -28.48 24.03 -41.23
CA THR A 115 -29.16 25.32 -41.06
C THR A 115 -28.36 26.22 -40.13
N ILE A 116 -28.10 27.44 -40.58
CA ILE A 116 -27.51 28.54 -39.81
C ILE A 116 -28.60 29.57 -39.55
N VAL A 117 -28.76 29.96 -38.29
CA VAL A 117 -29.79 30.89 -37.82
C VAL A 117 -29.13 32.24 -37.58
N ALA A 118 -29.55 33.26 -38.33
CA ALA A 118 -29.07 34.63 -38.15
C ALA A 118 -30.07 35.45 -37.33
N GLY A 119 -29.55 36.20 -36.35
CA GLY A 119 -30.35 37.05 -35.47
C GLY A 119 -29.58 38.26 -34.94
N THR A 120 -30.32 39.10 -34.22
CA THR A 120 -29.77 40.21 -33.42
C THR A 120 -29.68 39.84 -31.95
N TYR A 121 -28.67 40.39 -31.27
CA TYR A 121 -28.50 40.27 -29.83
C TYR A 121 -29.55 41.12 -29.10
N VAL A 122 -30.07 40.60 -27.99
CA VAL A 122 -31.12 41.28 -27.22
C VAL A 122 -30.61 41.88 -25.91
N GLY A 123 -29.50 41.37 -25.38
CA GLY A 123 -28.92 41.84 -24.12
C GLY A 123 -29.75 41.45 -22.88
N ALA A 124 -29.22 41.81 -21.71
CA ALA A 124 -29.83 41.70 -20.38
C ALA A 124 -30.18 40.27 -19.90
N ILE A 125 -29.23 39.65 -19.17
CA ILE A 125 -29.35 38.34 -18.49
C ILE A 125 -30.67 38.17 -17.73
N THR A 126 -30.96 39.06 -16.77
CA THR A 126 -32.10 38.96 -15.84
C THR A 126 -33.40 39.49 -16.42
N GLY A 127 -33.33 40.24 -17.53
CA GLY A 127 -34.48 40.74 -18.26
C GLY A 127 -34.97 39.70 -19.26
N ASN A 128 -34.44 39.74 -20.49
CA ASN A 128 -34.99 39.00 -21.62
C ASN A 128 -34.94 37.48 -21.42
N CYS A 129 -33.80 36.94 -21.01
CA CYS A 129 -33.66 35.50 -20.75
C CYS A 129 -34.27 35.10 -19.39
N GLY A 130 -34.05 35.93 -18.36
CA GLY A 130 -34.51 35.70 -16.99
C GLY A 130 -36.03 35.57 -16.84
N LEU A 131 -36.83 36.15 -17.75
CA LEU A 131 -38.28 35.97 -17.77
C LEU A 131 -38.72 34.50 -17.86
N CYS A 132 -38.00 33.68 -18.63
CA CYS A 132 -38.31 32.26 -18.82
C CYS A 132 -37.28 31.33 -18.14
N HIS A 133 -36.07 31.83 -17.88
CA HIS A 133 -34.93 31.09 -17.32
C HIS A 133 -34.41 31.70 -16.02
N ALA A 134 -35.32 32.15 -15.14
CA ALA A 134 -34.98 32.93 -13.94
C ALA A 134 -33.90 32.30 -13.04
N GLY A 135 -33.95 30.98 -12.83
CA GLY A 135 -32.96 30.27 -12.01
C GLY A 135 -31.54 30.39 -12.57
N THR A 136 -31.33 29.90 -13.79
CA THR A 136 -30.04 29.94 -14.50
C THR A 136 -29.55 31.37 -14.73
N ALA A 137 -30.44 32.31 -15.04
CA ALA A 137 -30.09 33.72 -15.20
C ALA A 137 -29.57 34.35 -13.91
N THR A 138 -30.13 33.96 -12.76
CA THR A 138 -29.69 34.43 -11.44
C THR A 138 -28.30 33.89 -11.10
N GLU A 139 -28.06 32.60 -11.36
CA GLU A 139 -26.74 31.98 -11.15
C GLU A 139 -25.68 32.63 -12.05
N LEU A 140 -25.93 32.72 -13.36
CA LEU A 140 -24.97 33.31 -14.30
C LEU A 140 -24.58 34.75 -13.92
N ALA A 141 -25.54 35.56 -13.46
CA ALA A 141 -25.30 36.95 -13.07
C ALA A 141 -24.27 37.10 -11.94
N GLY A 142 -24.10 36.08 -11.10
CA GLY A 142 -23.10 36.05 -10.02
C GLY A 142 -21.71 35.58 -10.44
N THR A 143 -21.51 35.18 -11.70
CA THR A 143 -20.24 34.58 -12.15
C THR A 143 -19.17 35.63 -12.48
N GLY A 144 -17.91 35.18 -12.52
CA GLY A 144 -16.80 35.98 -13.06
C GLY A 144 -17.04 36.44 -14.51
N HIS A 145 -17.68 35.62 -15.34
CA HIS A 145 -18.04 35.97 -16.72
C HIS A 145 -18.98 37.19 -16.76
N ALA A 146 -20.04 37.20 -15.94
CA ALA A 146 -21.01 38.31 -15.94
C ALA A 146 -20.44 39.62 -15.39
N THR A 147 -19.34 39.57 -14.62
CA THR A 147 -18.78 40.73 -13.91
C THR A 147 -17.46 41.25 -14.47
N ILE A 148 -16.83 40.55 -15.41
CA ILE A 148 -15.46 40.84 -15.85
C ILE A 148 -15.30 42.23 -16.47
N LEU A 149 -16.25 42.68 -17.31
CA LEU A 149 -16.16 44.01 -17.91
C LEU A 149 -16.34 45.11 -16.87
N LYS A 150 -17.30 44.95 -15.95
CA LYS A 150 -17.48 45.87 -14.82
C LYS A 150 -16.17 46.05 -14.06
N ARG A 151 -15.53 44.95 -13.65
CA ARG A 151 -14.24 44.98 -12.93
C ARG A 151 -13.14 45.64 -13.77
N GLY A 152 -13.12 45.43 -15.07
CA GLY A 152 -12.14 46.01 -15.98
C GLY A 152 -12.29 47.52 -16.19
N VAL A 153 -13.52 48.01 -16.40
CA VAL A 153 -13.76 49.45 -16.57
C VAL A 153 -13.65 50.21 -15.25
N ASP A 154 -13.93 49.54 -14.12
CA ASP A 154 -13.80 50.09 -12.77
C ASP A 154 -12.34 50.08 -12.25
N GLY A 155 -11.37 49.60 -13.05
CA GLY A 155 -9.95 49.59 -12.68
C GLY A 155 -9.58 48.58 -11.58
N ILE A 156 -10.43 47.56 -11.34
CA ILE A 156 -10.21 46.52 -10.33
C ILE A 156 -9.26 45.43 -10.85
N LEU A 157 -9.20 45.23 -12.16
CA LEU A 157 -8.32 44.25 -12.81
C LEU A 157 -6.90 44.80 -13.01
N SER A 158 -5.97 43.93 -13.40
CA SER A 158 -4.59 44.33 -13.68
C SER A 158 -4.53 45.38 -14.80
N GLY A 159 -3.44 46.17 -14.85
CA GLY A 159 -3.21 47.16 -15.89
C GLY A 159 -3.10 46.59 -17.32
N HIS A 160 -3.12 45.27 -17.49
CA HIS A 160 -3.21 44.62 -18.79
C HIS A 160 -4.63 44.63 -19.37
N TYR A 161 -5.66 44.87 -18.56
CA TYR A 161 -7.04 44.92 -19.04
C TYR A 161 -7.34 46.25 -19.74
N GLY A 162 -7.66 46.19 -21.03
CA GLY A 162 -7.89 47.38 -21.86
C GLY A 162 -8.98 47.20 -22.91
N GLU A 163 -9.08 48.16 -23.84
CA GLU A 163 -10.09 48.20 -24.90
C GLU A 163 -10.08 46.94 -25.78
N SER A 164 -8.90 46.35 -26.01
CA SER A 164 -8.75 45.10 -26.77
C SER A 164 -9.46 43.90 -26.14
N CYS A 165 -9.81 43.96 -24.85
CA CYS A 165 -10.50 42.90 -24.12
C CYS A 165 -12.03 42.92 -24.34
N ILE A 166 -12.59 44.05 -24.77
CA ILE A 166 -14.04 44.24 -24.95
C ILE A 166 -14.64 43.18 -25.88
N LYS A 167 -13.91 42.80 -26.94
CA LYS A 167 -14.36 41.83 -27.94
C LYS A 167 -14.78 40.47 -27.34
N CYS A 168 -14.17 40.08 -26.22
CA CYS A 168 -14.45 38.82 -25.54
C CYS A 168 -15.37 38.99 -24.33
N HIS A 169 -15.49 40.21 -23.80
CA HIS A 169 -16.13 40.52 -22.52
C HIS A 169 -17.46 41.28 -22.65
N THR A 170 -18.01 41.32 -23.86
CA THR A 170 -19.28 41.97 -24.20
C THR A 170 -20.09 41.09 -25.14
N VAL A 171 -21.37 41.43 -25.30
CA VAL A 171 -22.30 40.70 -26.15
C VAL A 171 -22.22 41.20 -27.59
N GLY A 172 -22.09 40.28 -28.54
CA GLY A 172 -22.31 40.57 -29.95
C GLY A 172 -21.26 41.44 -30.65
N TYR A 173 -20.15 41.74 -29.98
CA TYR A 173 -19.06 42.54 -30.54
C TYR A 173 -18.61 42.02 -31.92
N ASN A 174 -18.68 42.87 -32.94
CA ASN A 174 -18.15 42.59 -34.27
C ASN A 174 -17.20 43.71 -34.73
N LYS A 175 -16.06 43.33 -35.31
CA LYS A 175 -15.09 44.31 -35.86
C LYS A 175 -15.59 44.92 -37.18
N ASP A 176 -16.46 44.21 -37.89
CA ASP A 176 -17.07 44.72 -39.12
C ASP A 176 -18.17 45.72 -38.77
N VAL A 177 -17.86 47.01 -38.92
CA VAL A 177 -18.77 48.13 -38.61
C VAL A 177 -20.04 48.17 -39.48
N THR A 178 -20.16 47.29 -40.47
CA THR A 178 -21.37 47.11 -41.30
C THR A 178 -22.28 46.01 -40.77
N ALA A 179 -21.82 45.19 -39.82
CA ALA A 179 -22.58 44.11 -39.20
C ALA A 179 -23.50 44.63 -38.09
N VAL A 180 -24.65 45.20 -38.49
CA VAL A 180 -25.65 45.69 -37.53
C VAL A 180 -26.43 44.52 -36.93
N ASN A 181 -26.03 44.08 -35.75
CA ASN A 181 -26.56 42.91 -35.05
C ASN A 181 -27.11 43.22 -33.65
N GLY A 182 -27.09 44.48 -33.21
CA GLY A 182 -27.56 44.90 -31.89
C GLY A 182 -26.60 44.56 -30.75
N GLY A 183 -25.35 44.23 -31.08
CA GLY A 183 -24.28 43.95 -30.14
C GLY A 183 -23.69 45.22 -29.50
N PHE A 184 -22.67 45.01 -28.68
CA PHE A 184 -22.00 46.07 -27.93
C PHE A 184 -21.38 47.14 -28.83
N ASP A 185 -20.77 46.76 -29.96
CA ASP A 185 -20.15 47.69 -30.90
C ASP A 185 -21.17 48.62 -31.57
N ASP A 186 -22.37 48.11 -31.89
CA ASP A 186 -23.47 48.93 -32.42
C ASP A 186 -23.94 49.97 -31.38
N VAL A 187 -24.18 49.55 -30.14
CA VAL A 187 -24.64 50.43 -29.05
C VAL A 187 -23.55 51.41 -28.64
N GLN A 188 -22.30 50.96 -28.59
CA GLN A 188 -21.13 51.80 -28.34
C GLN A 188 -21.03 52.93 -29.37
N LYS A 189 -21.21 52.60 -30.66
CA LYS A 189 -21.19 53.57 -31.76
C LYS A 189 -22.38 54.52 -31.71
N GLU A 190 -23.58 54.04 -31.40
CA GLU A 190 -24.78 54.87 -31.21
C GLU A 190 -24.56 55.93 -30.13
N LEU A 191 -23.96 55.53 -29.01
CA LEU A 191 -23.78 56.39 -27.83
C LEU A 191 -22.48 57.18 -27.81
N GLY A 192 -21.56 56.91 -28.74
CA GLY A 192 -20.22 57.51 -28.76
C GLY A 192 -19.39 57.16 -27.52
N TRP A 193 -19.58 55.96 -26.96
CA TRP A 193 -18.87 55.54 -25.74
C TRP A 193 -17.43 55.11 -26.04
N ILE A 194 -16.50 55.47 -25.15
CA ILE A 194 -15.07 55.16 -25.26
C ILE A 194 -14.64 54.44 -23.99
N PHE A 195 -13.78 53.44 -24.15
CA PHE A 195 -13.24 52.68 -23.02
C PHE A 195 -12.37 53.57 -22.13
N PRO A 196 -12.58 53.58 -20.79
CA PRO A 196 -11.72 54.33 -19.88
C PRO A 196 -10.32 53.71 -19.84
N VAL A 197 -9.26 54.50 -19.80
CA VAL A 197 -7.87 54.00 -19.78
C VAL A 197 -7.04 54.62 -18.65
N GLY A 198 -6.15 53.83 -18.04
CA GLY A 198 -5.20 54.33 -17.04
C GLY A 198 -5.90 54.94 -15.83
N ALA A 199 -5.60 56.20 -15.50
CA ALA A 199 -6.20 56.89 -14.35
C ALA A 199 -7.72 57.10 -14.47
N ASP A 200 -8.27 56.99 -15.69
CA ASP A 200 -9.71 57.07 -15.92
C ASP A 200 -10.43 55.76 -15.65
N GLN A 201 -9.73 54.61 -15.51
CA GLN A 201 -10.31 53.34 -15.05
C GLN A 201 -10.43 53.35 -13.53
N LYS A 202 -11.64 53.65 -13.01
CA LYS A 202 -11.90 53.80 -11.59
C LYS A 202 -13.30 53.32 -11.21
N VAL A 203 -13.44 52.92 -9.96
CA VAL A 203 -14.70 52.41 -9.40
C VAL A 203 -15.85 53.39 -9.67
N GLY A 204 -16.96 52.87 -10.19
CA GLY A 204 -18.17 53.63 -10.53
C GLY A 204 -18.31 53.97 -12.01
N ASN A 205 -17.29 53.70 -12.83
CA ASN A 205 -17.35 53.87 -14.28
C ASN A 205 -18.46 53.01 -14.90
N PHE A 206 -18.56 51.74 -14.50
CA PHE A 206 -19.59 50.86 -15.03
C PHE A 206 -21.00 51.37 -14.70
N ASP A 207 -21.21 51.82 -13.46
CA ASP A 207 -22.53 52.29 -13.00
C ASP A 207 -22.97 53.56 -13.75
N ALA A 208 -22.01 54.42 -14.13
CA ALA A 208 -22.22 55.63 -14.92
C ALA A 208 -22.51 55.37 -16.41
N MET A 209 -22.33 54.15 -16.92
CA MET A 209 -22.66 53.82 -18.32
C MET A 209 -24.17 53.92 -18.57
N ASP A 210 -24.53 54.27 -19.80
CA ASP A 210 -25.92 54.28 -20.26
C ASP A 210 -26.57 52.91 -20.08
N ALA A 211 -27.87 52.89 -19.78
CA ALA A 211 -28.60 51.65 -19.55
C ALA A 211 -28.59 50.71 -20.76
N LYS A 212 -28.67 51.24 -21.99
CA LYS A 212 -28.58 50.43 -23.21
C LYS A 212 -27.22 49.75 -23.34
N LEU A 213 -26.14 50.49 -23.05
CA LEU A 213 -24.80 49.94 -23.12
C LEU A 213 -24.61 48.86 -22.05
N LYS A 214 -25.04 49.12 -20.82
CA LYS A 214 -24.97 48.15 -19.71
C LYS A 214 -25.63 46.80 -20.04
N ASN A 215 -26.72 46.81 -20.81
CA ASN A 215 -27.41 45.58 -21.21
C ASN A 215 -26.58 44.62 -22.07
N VAL A 216 -25.54 45.11 -22.74
CA VAL A 216 -24.62 44.32 -23.59
C VAL A 216 -23.19 44.31 -23.05
N SER A 217 -22.98 44.86 -21.84
CA SER A 217 -21.69 45.10 -21.19
C SER A 217 -21.26 43.98 -20.24
N ASN A 218 -21.47 42.73 -20.64
CA ASN A 218 -21.02 41.55 -19.89
C ASN A 218 -20.92 40.33 -20.80
N ILE A 219 -20.38 39.23 -20.26
CA ILE A 219 -20.53 37.91 -20.88
C ILE A 219 -21.83 37.32 -20.34
N GLN A 220 -22.76 37.02 -21.25
CA GLN A 220 -24.08 36.48 -20.93
C GLN A 220 -24.46 35.32 -21.85
N CYS A 221 -25.70 34.82 -21.72
CA CYS A 221 -26.24 33.68 -22.47
C CYS A 221 -25.91 33.75 -23.97
N GLU A 222 -26.10 34.91 -24.60
CA GLU A 222 -25.95 35.06 -26.05
C GLU A 222 -24.51 34.97 -26.55
N ASN A 223 -23.50 35.12 -25.67
CA ASN A 223 -22.11 34.84 -26.02
C ASN A 223 -21.88 33.35 -26.31
N CYS A 224 -22.59 32.48 -25.57
CA CYS A 224 -22.43 31.02 -25.61
C CYS A 224 -23.51 30.30 -26.43
N HIS A 225 -24.65 30.94 -26.65
CA HIS A 225 -25.79 30.34 -27.35
C HIS A 225 -26.17 31.03 -28.67
N GLY A 226 -25.52 32.16 -28.98
CA GLY A 226 -25.85 33.02 -30.12
C GLY A 226 -27.00 33.99 -29.82
N PRO A 227 -27.35 34.86 -30.77
CA PRO A 227 -28.38 35.88 -30.60
C PRO A 227 -29.79 35.30 -30.38
N ALA A 228 -30.48 35.78 -29.35
CA ALA A 228 -31.76 35.24 -28.90
C ALA A 228 -32.98 35.79 -29.64
N SER A 229 -32.85 36.81 -30.49
CA SER A 229 -34.01 37.46 -31.13
C SER A 229 -34.89 36.55 -32.00
N GLN A 230 -34.36 35.44 -32.53
CA GLN A 230 -35.14 34.43 -33.26
C GLN A 230 -35.87 33.49 -32.29
N HIS A 231 -35.19 33.10 -31.21
CA HIS A 231 -35.77 32.31 -30.15
C HIS A 231 -36.92 33.04 -29.46
N MET A 232 -36.73 34.31 -29.10
CA MET A 232 -37.73 35.13 -28.42
C MET A 232 -38.96 35.45 -29.28
N ALA A 233 -38.82 35.48 -30.61
CA ALA A 233 -39.92 35.77 -31.51
C ALA A 233 -40.96 34.65 -31.61
N GLY A 234 -40.55 33.39 -31.36
CA GLY A 234 -41.42 32.22 -31.50
C GLY A 234 -41.30 31.19 -30.38
N PHE A 235 -40.52 31.47 -29.33
CA PHE A 235 -40.11 30.54 -28.27
C PHE A 235 -39.55 29.20 -28.80
N ASP A 236 -38.91 29.24 -29.97
CA ASP A 236 -38.38 28.06 -30.66
C ASP A 236 -36.98 27.72 -30.14
N LYS A 237 -36.86 26.60 -29.44
CA LYS A 237 -35.60 26.11 -28.87
C LYS A 237 -34.53 25.80 -29.92
N THR A 238 -34.92 25.51 -31.16
CA THR A 238 -33.98 25.22 -32.25
C THR A 238 -33.22 26.46 -32.74
N LYS A 239 -33.64 27.66 -32.30
CA LYS A 239 -33.04 28.95 -32.66
C LYS A 239 -31.94 29.40 -31.70
N MET A 240 -31.68 28.66 -30.62
CA MET A 240 -30.51 28.85 -29.75
C MET A 240 -29.58 27.65 -29.88
N ALA A 241 -28.29 27.90 -29.94
CA ALA A 241 -27.30 26.85 -29.99
C ALA A 241 -27.01 26.34 -28.57
N VAL A 242 -26.87 25.03 -28.39
CA VAL A 242 -26.36 24.41 -27.16
C VAL A 242 -25.23 23.48 -27.58
N THR A 243 -24.06 23.66 -26.99
CA THR A 243 -22.85 22.93 -27.39
C THR A 243 -21.95 22.66 -26.18
N LEU A 244 -21.26 21.51 -26.21
CA LEU A 244 -20.16 21.16 -25.31
C LEU A 244 -18.80 21.28 -26.01
N ASP A 245 -18.79 21.72 -27.28
CA ASP A 245 -17.58 21.88 -28.07
C ASP A 245 -16.69 22.99 -27.52
N SER A 246 -15.40 22.70 -27.32
CA SER A 246 -14.42 23.63 -26.77
C SER A 246 -14.19 24.86 -27.65
N GLY A 247 -14.54 24.81 -28.95
CA GLY A 247 -14.40 25.92 -29.89
C GLY A 247 -15.17 27.17 -29.47
N MET A 248 -16.31 27.01 -28.80
CA MET A 248 -17.04 28.14 -28.21
C MET A 248 -16.16 28.91 -27.22
N CYS A 249 -15.50 28.20 -26.32
CA CYS A 249 -14.61 28.78 -25.33
C CYS A 249 -13.33 29.34 -25.98
N ALA A 250 -12.82 28.67 -27.01
CA ALA A 250 -11.59 29.05 -27.72
C ALA A 250 -11.68 30.38 -28.46
N LYS A 251 -12.89 30.86 -28.81
CA LYS A 251 -13.06 32.23 -29.36
C LYS A 251 -12.44 33.30 -28.46
N CYS A 252 -12.46 33.09 -27.14
CA CYS A 252 -11.95 34.06 -26.15
C CYS A 252 -10.75 33.55 -25.35
N HIS A 253 -10.67 32.25 -25.07
CA HIS A 253 -9.67 31.69 -24.15
C HIS A 253 -8.41 31.15 -24.83
N ASP A 254 -8.18 31.50 -26.09
CA ASP A 254 -7.07 31.01 -26.90
C ASP A 254 -6.39 32.18 -27.67
N ASP A 255 -5.73 33.08 -26.95
CA ASP A 255 -5.05 34.29 -27.45
C ASP A 255 -3.53 34.12 -27.65
N GLY A 256 -3.00 32.92 -27.37
CA GLY A 256 -1.60 32.54 -27.58
C GLY A 256 -0.59 32.99 -26.53
N HIS A 257 -0.85 34.06 -25.77
CA HIS A 257 0.13 34.56 -24.79
C HIS A 257 -0.31 34.37 -23.33
N TYR A 258 -1.55 34.75 -22.99
CA TYR A 258 -2.05 34.76 -21.61
C TYR A 258 -3.25 33.82 -21.38
N HIS A 259 -3.91 33.40 -22.46
CA HIS A 259 -5.09 32.54 -22.44
C HIS A 259 -4.89 31.47 -23.52
N ARG A 260 -4.36 30.30 -23.16
CA ARG A 260 -4.02 29.23 -24.12
C ARG A 260 -4.51 27.84 -23.70
N ARG A 261 -5.46 27.81 -22.75
CA ARG A 261 -6.04 26.56 -22.22
C ARG A 261 -6.66 25.68 -23.32
N PRO A 262 -7.36 26.22 -24.34
CA PRO A 262 -7.87 25.42 -25.44
C PRO A 262 -6.76 24.81 -26.30
N SER A 263 -5.68 25.55 -26.57
CA SER A 263 -4.49 25.03 -27.26
C SER A 263 -3.80 23.91 -26.47
N MET A 264 -3.66 24.06 -25.15
CA MET A 264 -3.18 23.00 -24.25
C MET A 264 -4.11 21.78 -24.27
N TRP A 265 -5.42 22.00 -24.11
CA TRP A 265 -6.44 20.95 -24.11
C TRP A 265 -6.46 20.18 -25.42
N ALA A 266 -6.26 20.84 -26.57
CA ALA A 266 -6.19 20.18 -27.88
C ALA A 266 -5.06 19.15 -27.97
N ASN A 267 -4.02 19.27 -27.14
CA ASN A 267 -2.94 18.29 -27.03
C ASN A 267 -3.26 17.11 -26.10
N SER A 268 -4.30 17.23 -25.25
CA SER A 268 -4.69 16.20 -24.31
C SER A 268 -5.43 15.01 -24.97
N ALA A 269 -5.45 13.88 -24.27
CA ALA A 269 -6.28 12.73 -24.66
C ALA A 269 -7.80 13.05 -24.57
N HIS A 270 -8.21 14.00 -23.73
CA HIS A 270 -9.60 14.41 -23.57
C HIS A 270 -10.18 15.06 -24.83
N ALA A 271 -9.36 15.78 -25.62
CA ALA A 271 -9.77 16.32 -26.91
C ALA A 271 -10.06 15.25 -27.97
N LYS A 272 -9.53 14.04 -27.78
CA LYS A 272 -9.64 12.92 -28.73
C LYS A 272 -10.57 11.81 -28.24
N SER A 273 -11.20 11.96 -27.07
CA SER A 273 -11.97 10.90 -26.40
C SER A 273 -13.17 10.38 -27.22
N ALA A 274 -13.85 11.26 -27.96
CA ALA A 274 -15.03 10.92 -28.75
C ALA A 274 -14.73 10.24 -30.08
N ALA A 275 -13.50 10.33 -30.58
CA ALA A 275 -13.07 9.67 -31.81
C ALA A 275 -13.03 8.14 -31.68
N ASN A 276 -13.12 7.63 -30.45
CA ASN A 276 -13.11 6.21 -30.14
C ASN A 276 -14.54 5.64 -30.12
N SER A 277 -14.71 4.42 -30.64
CA SER A 277 -15.99 3.68 -30.60
C SER A 277 -16.55 3.45 -29.18
N ALA A 278 -15.78 3.79 -28.13
CA ALA A 278 -16.18 3.77 -26.73
C ALA A 278 -17.24 4.83 -26.39
N SER A 279 -17.24 5.98 -27.05
CA SER A 279 -18.15 7.10 -26.72
C SER A 279 -19.64 6.76 -26.92
N THR A 280 -19.94 5.78 -27.77
CA THR A 280 -21.32 5.31 -28.06
C THR A 280 -21.66 3.97 -27.41
N ARG A 281 -20.71 3.31 -26.73
CA ARG A 281 -20.93 2.02 -26.06
C ARG A 281 -21.45 2.23 -24.65
N SER A 282 -22.54 1.55 -24.32
CA SER A 282 -23.09 1.52 -22.96
C SER A 282 -22.03 1.06 -21.96
N GLY A 283 -21.87 1.78 -20.85
CA GLY A 283 -20.88 1.53 -19.80
C GLY A 283 -19.50 2.14 -20.05
N CYS A 284 -19.14 2.44 -21.31
CA CYS A 284 -17.91 3.18 -21.66
C CYS A 284 -18.17 4.68 -21.82
N ASN A 285 -19.36 5.04 -22.29
CA ASN A 285 -19.75 6.41 -22.57
C ASN A 285 -19.77 7.32 -21.34
N ASP A 286 -19.92 6.78 -20.12
CA ASP A 286 -19.86 7.57 -18.87
C ASP A 286 -18.57 8.39 -18.74
N CYS A 287 -17.45 7.93 -19.31
CA CYS A 287 -16.15 8.61 -19.22
C CYS A 287 -15.62 9.06 -20.59
N HIS A 288 -16.17 8.55 -21.69
CA HIS A 288 -15.70 8.85 -23.05
C HIS A 288 -16.69 9.70 -23.88
N SER A 289 -17.80 10.13 -23.28
CA SER A 289 -18.77 11.04 -23.87
C SER A 289 -18.97 12.23 -22.93
N GLY A 290 -18.68 13.44 -23.41
CA GLY A 290 -18.86 14.65 -22.61
C GLY A 290 -20.30 14.82 -22.14
N SER A 291 -21.26 14.56 -23.02
CA SER A 291 -22.69 14.70 -22.72
C SER A 291 -23.20 13.70 -21.68
N ARG A 292 -22.64 12.47 -21.68
CA ARG A 292 -23.00 11.43 -20.72
C ARG A 292 -22.35 11.66 -19.35
N PHE A 293 -21.10 12.13 -19.34
CA PHE A 293 -20.44 12.51 -18.08
C PHE A 293 -21.23 13.60 -17.36
N VAL A 294 -21.64 14.65 -18.09
CA VAL A 294 -22.46 15.72 -17.50
C VAL A 294 -23.77 15.15 -16.95
N GLU A 295 -24.48 14.29 -17.70
CA GLU A 295 -25.69 13.63 -17.20
C GLU A 295 -25.47 12.82 -15.91
N LEU A 296 -24.27 12.25 -15.72
CA LEU A 296 -23.94 11.44 -14.56
C LEU A 296 -23.65 12.29 -13.31
N VAL A 297 -23.04 13.47 -13.48
CA VAL A 297 -22.63 14.33 -12.35
C VAL A 297 -23.60 15.47 -12.06
N ASP A 298 -24.34 15.94 -13.06
CA ASP A 298 -25.33 17.00 -12.96
C ASP A 298 -26.73 16.40 -12.78
N THR A 299 -27.24 16.42 -11.55
CA THR A 299 -28.54 15.85 -11.20
C THR A 299 -29.72 16.81 -11.47
N THR A 300 -29.50 17.91 -12.21
CA THR A 300 -30.54 18.91 -12.49
C THR A 300 -31.73 18.26 -13.21
N PRO A 301 -32.93 18.23 -12.61
CA PRO A 301 -34.07 17.53 -13.19
C PRO A 301 -34.52 18.13 -14.52
N GLY A 302 -34.69 17.27 -15.54
CA GLY A 302 -35.32 17.65 -16.82
C GLY A 302 -34.38 18.04 -17.95
N ILE A 303 -33.06 18.09 -17.71
CA ILE A 303 -32.07 18.18 -18.79
C ILE A 303 -31.79 16.77 -19.30
N LYS A 304 -32.09 16.51 -20.58
CA LYS A 304 -31.71 15.26 -21.25
C LYS A 304 -30.65 15.58 -22.29
N TYR A 305 -29.44 15.08 -22.07
CA TYR A 305 -28.36 15.23 -23.02
C TYR A 305 -28.52 14.21 -24.16
N ASP A 306 -28.29 14.64 -25.41
CA ASP A 306 -28.47 13.78 -26.58
C ASP A 306 -27.37 12.70 -26.63
N SER A 307 -27.75 11.44 -26.41
CA SER A 307 -26.86 10.29 -26.48
C SER A 307 -26.29 10.01 -27.88
N LYS A 308 -26.81 10.67 -28.92
CA LYS A 308 -26.29 10.59 -30.30
C LYS A 308 -25.19 11.62 -30.59
N ASN A 309 -25.07 12.66 -29.76
CA ASN A 309 -24.02 13.67 -29.87
C ASN A 309 -23.14 13.60 -28.62
N THR A 310 -22.25 12.60 -28.62
CA THR A 310 -21.45 12.24 -27.45
C THR A 310 -20.41 13.32 -27.11
N GLY A 311 -19.80 13.92 -28.14
CA GLY A 311 -18.84 15.03 -28.01
C GLY A 311 -17.56 14.63 -27.26
N ALA A 312 -16.45 15.30 -27.57
CA ALA A 312 -15.22 15.14 -26.78
C ALA A 312 -15.44 15.64 -25.33
N ILE A 313 -14.51 15.33 -24.44
CA ILE A 313 -14.51 15.87 -23.07
C ILE A 313 -14.00 17.32 -23.16
N GLY A 314 -14.89 18.24 -23.55
CA GLY A 314 -14.58 19.65 -23.77
C GLY A 314 -14.57 20.49 -22.50
N CYS A 315 -14.28 21.78 -22.63
CA CYS A 315 -14.18 22.71 -21.48
C CYS A 315 -15.47 22.69 -20.62
N ALA A 316 -16.63 22.74 -21.28
CA ALA A 316 -17.93 22.76 -20.63
C ALA A 316 -18.31 21.41 -19.97
N VAL A 317 -17.52 20.35 -20.15
CA VAL A 317 -17.73 19.06 -19.48
C VAL A 317 -17.18 19.10 -18.06
N CYS A 318 -16.05 19.78 -17.86
CA CYS A 318 -15.45 19.96 -16.53
C CYS A 318 -15.97 21.21 -15.82
N HIS A 319 -16.20 22.29 -16.58
CA HIS A 319 -16.66 23.57 -16.07
C HIS A 319 -18.12 23.81 -16.43
N ASP A 320 -18.95 24.16 -15.44
CA ASP A 320 -20.30 24.64 -15.70
C ASP A 320 -20.26 26.15 -16.04
N PRO A 321 -20.64 26.55 -17.27
CA PRO A 321 -20.64 27.95 -17.64
C PRO A 321 -21.76 28.77 -16.99
N HIS A 322 -22.79 28.12 -16.42
CA HIS A 322 -23.95 28.77 -15.80
C HIS A 322 -23.85 28.85 -14.29
N ALA A 323 -23.20 27.87 -13.67
CA ALA A 323 -23.13 27.79 -12.23
C ALA A 323 -22.22 28.89 -11.66
N SER A 324 -22.75 29.64 -10.71
CA SER A 324 -21.97 30.43 -9.75
C SER A 324 -21.58 29.61 -8.52
N HIS A 325 -21.62 28.28 -8.61
CA HIS A 325 -21.48 27.43 -7.43
C HIS A 325 -20.05 27.56 -6.83
N ASP A 326 -19.93 27.61 -5.51
CA ASP A 326 -20.75 26.83 -4.58
C ASP A 326 -21.74 27.58 -3.68
N LYS A 327 -22.81 26.86 -3.30
CA LYS A 327 -23.52 27.04 -2.01
C LYS A 327 -22.60 26.82 -0.77
N HIS A 328 -21.29 26.72 -0.97
CA HIS A 328 -20.21 26.56 0.00
C HIS A 328 -18.94 27.37 -0.34
N ASP A 329 -18.94 28.24 -1.35
CA ASP A 329 -17.78 29.09 -1.67
C ASP A 329 -18.04 30.54 -1.21
N PRO A 330 -17.36 31.03 -0.15
CA PRO A 330 -17.47 32.42 0.31
C PRO A 330 -16.77 33.45 -0.60
N ALA A 331 -16.09 33.05 -1.68
CA ALA A 331 -15.21 33.91 -2.48
C ALA A 331 -15.92 34.78 -3.54
N ILE A 332 -17.22 34.63 -3.78
CA ILE A 332 -17.94 35.48 -4.76
C ILE A 332 -18.10 36.94 -4.28
N ASN A 333 -17.71 37.25 -3.03
CA ASN A 333 -17.90 38.58 -2.44
C ASN A 333 -16.66 39.31 -1.91
N ARG A 334 -15.40 38.95 -2.22
CA ARG A 334 -14.26 39.78 -1.75
C ARG A 334 -13.09 39.99 -2.72
N GLU A 335 -12.63 41.23 -2.61
CA GLU A 335 -11.49 41.89 -3.23
C GLU A 335 -10.18 41.12 -3.09
N GLY A 336 -9.27 41.31 -4.05
CA GLY A 336 -7.86 40.98 -3.89
C GLY A 336 -7.52 39.51 -4.15
N ALA A 337 -7.08 39.22 -5.37
CA ALA A 337 -6.19 38.10 -5.61
C ALA A 337 -4.94 38.25 -4.72
N GLY A 338 -4.95 37.59 -3.57
CA GLY A 338 -3.83 37.64 -2.63
C GLY A 338 -4.00 36.91 -1.30
N GLN A 339 -5.20 36.48 -0.86
CA GLN A 339 -5.36 35.89 0.48
C GLN A 339 -6.36 34.73 0.65
N ILE A 340 -6.92 34.17 -0.43
CA ILE A 340 -7.68 32.91 -0.33
C ILE A 340 -6.81 31.76 -0.83
N PRO A 341 -6.63 30.66 -0.06
CA PRO A 341 -5.95 29.46 -0.54
C PRO A 341 -6.57 28.98 -1.86
N LEU A 342 -5.74 28.60 -2.83
CA LEU A 342 -6.18 28.03 -4.12
C LEU A 342 -7.20 26.89 -3.96
N ALA A 343 -7.14 26.16 -2.84
CA ALA A 343 -8.04 25.08 -2.45
C ALA A 343 -9.52 25.48 -2.33
N GLU A 344 -9.84 26.77 -2.20
CA GLU A 344 -11.24 27.25 -2.05
C GLU A 344 -11.84 27.82 -3.34
N GLN A 345 -11.08 27.95 -4.44
CA GLN A 345 -11.60 28.49 -5.70
C GLN A 345 -12.15 27.38 -6.59
N ALA A 346 -13.46 27.13 -6.56
CA ALA A 346 -14.06 26.00 -7.28
C ALA A 346 -14.04 26.14 -8.82
N HIS A 347 -13.55 27.24 -9.41
CA HIS A 347 -13.40 27.46 -10.86
C HIS A 347 -14.60 27.01 -11.73
N ASN A 348 -15.81 27.12 -11.19
CA ASN A 348 -17.06 26.60 -11.76
C ASN A 348 -17.00 25.10 -12.13
N LEU A 349 -16.26 24.26 -11.40
CA LEU A 349 -16.21 22.82 -11.64
C LEU A 349 -17.59 22.19 -11.43
N ARG A 350 -17.97 21.23 -12.29
CA ARG A 350 -19.31 20.62 -12.25
C ARG A 350 -19.62 19.84 -10.99
N THR A 351 -18.61 19.21 -10.39
CA THR A 351 -18.78 18.42 -9.19
C THR A 351 -17.49 18.31 -8.41
N LEU A 352 -17.61 18.41 -7.09
CA LEU A 352 -16.60 18.05 -6.11
C LEU A 352 -17.19 17.06 -5.09
N ALA A 353 -18.27 16.37 -5.46
CA ALA A 353 -18.89 15.36 -4.61
C ALA A 353 -17.93 14.18 -4.37
N ASP A 354 -18.13 13.48 -3.26
CA ASP A 354 -17.36 12.29 -2.93
C ASP A 354 -17.59 11.19 -3.97
N VAL A 355 -16.54 10.45 -4.28
CA VAL A 355 -16.54 9.47 -5.37
C VAL A 355 -16.58 8.06 -4.81
N THR A 356 -17.55 7.24 -5.23
CA THR A 356 -17.60 5.82 -4.85
C THR A 356 -16.81 4.95 -5.84
N LEU A 357 -15.90 4.13 -5.32
CA LEU A 357 -15.12 3.13 -6.05
C LEU A 357 -15.93 1.84 -6.26
N ALA A 358 -15.47 0.97 -7.15
CA ALA A 358 -16.19 -0.25 -7.49
C ALA A 358 -16.32 -1.25 -6.31
N ASN A 359 -15.37 -1.23 -5.37
CA ASN A 359 -15.44 -2.00 -4.12
C ASN A 359 -16.37 -1.39 -3.05
N GLY A 360 -17.05 -0.27 -3.36
CA GLY A 360 -17.96 0.43 -2.46
C GLY A 360 -17.29 1.45 -1.54
N GLU A 361 -15.97 1.61 -1.59
CA GLU A 361 -15.27 2.62 -0.80
C GLU A 361 -15.58 4.03 -1.30
N VAL A 362 -15.75 4.97 -0.36
CA VAL A 362 -16.10 6.36 -0.66
C VAL A 362 -14.88 7.24 -0.46
N VAL A 363 -14.46 7.89 -1.54
CA VAL A 363 -13.32 8.82 -1.57
C VAL A 363 -13.79 10.21 -1.15
N THR A 364 -13.34 10.65 0.03
CA THR A 364 -13.70 11.94 0.62
C THR A 364 -12.59 13.00 0.55
N PHE A 365 -11.39 12.62 0.11
CA PHE A 365 -10.24 13.51 -0.05
C PHE A 365 -10.01 13.89 -1.52
N GLY A 366 -9.06 14.80 -1.77
CA GLY A 366 -8.56 15.10 -3.13
C GLY A 366 -9.01 16.44 -3.71
N GLY A 367 -9.82 17.22 -2.98
CA GLY A 367 -10.17 18.59 -3.35
C GLY A 367 -10.73 18.67 -4.76
N GLN A 368 -10.17 19.56 -5.59
CA GLN A 368 -10.52 19.71 -7.01
C GLN A 368 -10.28 18.43 -7.84
N GLY A 369 -9.35 17.58 -7.42
CA GLY A 369 -9.07 16.28 -8.05
C GLY A 369 -10.22 15.30 -8.03
N LYS A 370 -11.21 15.48 -7.15
CA LYS A 370 -12.42 14.63 -7.12
C LYS A 370 -13.16 14.64 -8.47
N LEU A 371 -13.05 15.72 -9.25
CA LEU A 371 -13.57 15.73 -10.61
C LEU A 371 -12.92 14.63 -11.47
N CYS A 372 -11.59 14.52 -11.45
CA CYS A 372 -10.82 13.52 -12.21
C CYS A 372 -11.16 12.08 -11.78
N MET A 373 -11.36 11.87 -10.47
CA MET A 373 -11.62 10.55 -9.87
C MET A 373 -12.94 9.91 -10.34
N ASN A 374 -13.87 10.69 -10.90
CA ASN A 374 -15.11 10.15 -11.47
C ASN A 374 -14.85 9.21 -12.66
N CYS A 375 -13.74 9.40 -13.39
CA CYS A 375 -13.37 8.59 -14.54
C CYS A 375 -12.10 7.75 -14.32
N HIS A 376 -11.11 8.30 -13.61
CA HIS A 376 -9.80 7.67 -13.39
C HIS A 376 -9.80 6.72 -12.18
N LYS A 377 -10.69 5.73 -12.21
CA LYS A 377 -10.87 4.71 -11.17
C LYS A 377 -11.21 3.36 -11.78
N SER A 378 -10.86 2.29 -11.08
CA SER A 378 -11.21 0.93 -11.49
C SER A 378 -12.73 0.79 -11.60
N ARG A 379 -13.16 0.06 -12.63
CA ARG A 379 -14.58 -0.24 -12.88
C ARG A 379 -15.00 -1.60 -12.33
N ARG A 380 -14.11 -2.29 -11.60
CA ARG A 380 -14.34 -3.63 -11.06
C ARG A 380 -13.93 -3.66 -9.60
N ASP A 381 -14.74 -4.32 -8.78
CA ASP A 381 -14.31 -4.72 -7.45
C ASP A 381 -13.35 -5.92 -7.61
N ALA A 382 -12.12 -5.75 -7.11
CA ALA A 382 -11.06 -6.74 -7.22
C ALA A 382 -11.50 -8.09 -6.64
N ASN A 383 -12.08 -8.09 -5.43
CA ASN A 383 -12.39 -9.33 -4.72
C ASN A 383 -13.48 -10.14 -5.40
N SER A 384 -14.55 -9.50 -5.89
CA SER A 384 -15.58 -10.21 -6.65
C SER A 384 -15.10 -10.66 -8.03
N TYR A 385 -14.30 -9.85 -8.73
CA TYR A 385 -13.90 -10.11 -10.10
C TYR A 385 -12.90 -11.28 -10.26
N VAL A 386 -11.92 -11.38 -9.36
CA VAL A 386 -10.88 -12.43 -9.42
C VAL A 386 -11.40 -13.85 -9.16
N ASN A 387 -12.62 -13.99 -8.62
CA ASN A 387 -13.25 -15.29 -8.38
C ASN A 387 -13.94 -15.85 -9.63
N THR A 388 -13.87 -15.16 -10.77
CA THR A 388 -14.44 -15.63 -12.04
C THR A 388 -13.51 -16.59 -12.78
N SER A 389 -14.07 -17.63 -13.40
CA SER A 389 -13.33 -18.76 -13.99
C SER A 389 -12.70 -18.48 -15.36
N ALA A 390 -12.63 -17.22 -15.81
CA ALA A 390 -12.23 -16.87 -17.17
C ALA A 390 -11.21 -15.72 -17.20
N VAL A 391 -9.93 -16.09 -17.22
CA VAL A 391 -8.81 -15.19 -17.50
C VAL A 391 -8.78 -14.92 -19.02
N SER A 392 -8.50 -13.69 -19.42
CA SER A 392 -8.48 -13.26 -20.84
C SER A 392 -7.47 -12.13 -21.02
N SER A 393 -7.18 -11.77 -22.28
CA SER A 393 -6.28 -10.64 -22.58
C SER A 393 -6.79 -9.26 -22.13
N HIS A 394 -8.02 -9.18 -21.59
CA HIS A 394 -8.61 -7.96 -21.02
C HIS A 394 -8.96 -8.15 -19.53
N PHE A 395 -8.35 -9.16 -18.89
CA PHE A 395 -8.51 -9.42 -17.47
C PHE A 395 -7.78 -8.35 -16.66
N GLY A 396 -8.39 -7.94 -15.54
CA GLY A 396 -7.82 -6.92 -14.66
C GLY A 396 -8.88 -5.91 -14.20
N PRO A 397 -8.46 -4.72 -13.73
CA PRO A 397 -9.34 -3.71 -13.13
C PRO A 397 -10.27 -2.98 -14.12
N HIS A 398 -10.19 -3.30 -15.42
CA HIS A 398 -10.93 -2.64 -16.50
C HIS A 398 -10.51 -1.17 -16.69
N HIS A 399 -9.18 -0.98 -16.71
CA HIS A 399 -8.41 0.26 -16.92
C HIS A 399 -8.51 1.32 -15.81
N SER A 400 -7.52 2.22 -15.81
CA SER A 400 -7.49 3.48 -15.02
C SER A 400 -7.63 3.29 -13.51
N THR A 401 -6.62 2.74 -12.84
CA THR A 401 -6.63 2.47 -11.38
C THR A 401 -6.13 3.64 -10.54
N GLN A 402 -6.00 4.85 -11.09
CA GLN A 402 -5.31 5.95 -10.42
C GLN A 402 -5.92 6.29 -9.06
N THR A 403 -7.24 6.46 -8.98
CA THR A 403 -7.91 6.77 -7.70
C THR A 403 -7.72 5.65 -6.68
N ASP A 404 -7.89 4.40 -7.11
CA ASP A 404 -7.70 3.21 -6.28
C ASP A 404 -6.27 3.13 -5.73
N MET A 405 -5.27 3.38 -6.59
CA MET A 405 -3.84 3.35 -6.29
C MET A 405 -3.47 4.43 -5.27
N ILE A 406 -3.94 5.66 -5.48
CA ILE A 406 -3.71 6.79 -4.56
C ILE A 406 -4.26 6.48 -3.18
N LEU A 407 -5.44 5.88 -3.10
CA LEU A 407 -6.07 5.49 -1.83
C LEU A 407 -5.41 4.24 -1.22
N GLY A 408 -4.77 3.40 -2.04
CA GLY A 408 -4.18 2.13 -1.61
C GLY A 408 -5.25 1.07 -1.36
N THR A 409 -6.24 0.97 -2.23
CA THR A 409 -7.42 0.10 -2.07
C THR A 409 -7.81 -0.62 -3.36
N ASN A 410 -8.84 -1.46 -3.29
CA ASN A 410 -9.39 -2.23 -4.42
C ASN A 410 -8.32 -3.06 -5.17
N ALA A 411 -7.42 -3.66 -4.39
CA ALA A 411 -6.39 -4.60 -4.85
C ALA A 411 -6.42 -5.87 -3.99
N ILE A 412 -5.79 -6.94 -4.45
CA ILE A 412 -5.74 -8.22 -3.74
C ILE A 412 -4.57 -8.22 -2.75
N THR A 413 -4.85 -7.93 -1.48
CA THR A 413 -3.79 -7.83 -0.45
C THR A 413 -3.40 -9.15 0.18
N PHE A 414 -4.06 -10.27 -0.18
CA PHE A 414 -3.86 -11.58 0.44
C PHE A 414 -3.93 -11.55 1.98
N GLY A 415 -4.80 -10.70 2.53
CA GLY A 415 -4.97 -10.53 3.98
C GLY A 415 -3.87 -9.71 4.66
N ARG A 416 -2.95 -9.12 3.90
CA ARG A 416 -1.90 -8.24 4.43
C ARG A 416 -2.36 -6.78 4.50
N TYR A 417 -1.82 -6.07 5.47
CA TYR A 417 -1.82 -4.62 5.46
C TYR A 417 -0.66 -4.13 4.59
N ILE A 418 -0.95 -3.21 3.66
CA ILE A 418 0.04 -2.64 2.75
C ILE A 418 0.10 -1.13 3.03
N PRO A 419 1.25 -0.57 3.42
CA PRO A 419 1.38 0.85 3.69
C PRO A 419 1.27 1.68 2.41
N SER A 420 0.72 2.89 2.54
CA SER A 420 0.63 3.87 1.44
C SER A 420 1.62 5.02 1.63
N SER A 421 1.96 5.64 0.51
CA SER A 421 2.82 6.82 0.44
C SER A 421 2.09 8.05 0.97
N THR A 422 2.84 9.03 1.46
CA THR A 422 2.29 10.22 2.14
C THR A 422 1.71 11.27 1.20
N HIS A 423 1.88 11.14 -0.12
CA HIS A 423 1.43 12.14 -1.11
C HIS A 423 -0.05 12.51 -0.94
N ARG A 424 -0.90 11.50 -0.66
CA ARG A 424 -2.32 11.69 -0.39
C ARG A 424 -2.58 12.61 0.81
N ASP A 425 -1.78 12.48 1.84
CA ASP A 425 -2.01 13.12 3.14
C ASP A 425 -1.43 14.54 3.20
N VAL A 426 -0.56 14.91 2.25
CA VAL A 426 0.10 16.22 2.21
C VAL A 426 -0.36 17.13 1.06
N MET A 427 -1.19 16.63 0.14
CA MET A 427 -1.72 17.39 -0.99
C MET A 427 -3.25 17.43 -0.97
N PRO A 428 -3.87 18.59 -0.66
CA PRO A 428 -5.32 18.71 -0.56
C PRO A 428 -6.02 18.54 -1.92
N ASP A 429 -5.45 19.11 -3.00
CA ASP A 429 -5.96 19.05 -4.36
C ASP A 429 -5.17 18.03 -5.19
N PHE A 430 -5.29 16.76 -4.79
CA PHE A 430 -4.62 15.63 -5.45
C PHE A 430 -5.00 15.59 -6.94
N CYS A 431 -4.17 14.98 -7.80
CA CYS A 431 -4.27 15.02 -9.27
C CYS A 431 -3.92 16.40 -9.87
N VAL A 432 -4.69 17.46 -9.56
CA VAL A 432 -4.50 18.77 -10.20
C VAL A 432 -3.21 19.45 -9.77
N THR A 433 -2.76 19.22 -8.53
CA THR A 433 -1.47 19.72 -8.03
C THR A 433 -0.30 19.30 -8.92
N CYS A 434 -0.34 18.09 -9.48
CA CYS A 434 0.72 17.58 -10.36
C CYS A 434 0.37 17.79 -11.84
N HIS A 435 -0.75 17.21 -12.28
CA HIS A 435 -1.12 17.18 -13.70
C HIS A 435 -1.50 18.54 -14.26
N MET A 436 -2.01 19.44 -13.43
CA MET A 436 -2.35 20.81 -13.82
C MET A 436 -1.32 21.83 -13.32
N ALA A 437 -0.11 21.39 -12.94
CA ALA A 437 0.99 22.30 -12.62
C ALA A 437 1.34 23.16 -13.86
N PRO A 438 1.80 24.41 -13.68
CA PRO A 438 2.04 25.32 -14.79
C PRO A 438 2.97 24.76 -15.87
N THR A 439 2.66 25.05 -17.14
CA THR A 439 3.50 24.72 -18.29
C THR A 439 4.70 25.69 -18.41
N PRO A 440 5.81 25.31 -19.08
CA PRO A 440 6.87 26.25 -19.44
C PRO A 440 6.35 27.49 -20.18
N ALA A 441 6.91 28.67 -19.86
CA ALA A 441 6.48 29.93 -20.45
C ALA A 441 6.76 30.01 -21.96
N ASP A 442 7.76 29.28 -22.44
CA ASP A 442 8.22 29.20 -23.83
C ASP A 442 8.92 27.85 -24.10
N GLY A 443 9.35 27.64 -25.36
CA GLY A 443 10.11 26.45 -25.78
C GLY A 443 9.25 25.24 -26.17
N ALA A 444 9.89 24.09 -26.32
CA ALA A 444 9.25 22.87 -26.85
C ALA A 444 8.11 22.31 -25.97
N GLY A 445 8.22 22.44 -24.65
CA GLY A 445 7.18 22.00 -23.72
C GLY A 445 5.98 22.93 -23.64
N HIS A 446 6.03 24.08 -24.32
CA HIS A 446 4.98 25.09 -24.31
C HIS A 446 3.67 24.50 -24.86
N ASP A 447 2.61 24.51 -24.04
CA ASP A 447 1.27 23.97 -24.31
C ASP A 447 1.18 22.45 -24.47
N LYS A 448 2.29 21.72 -24.29
CA LYS A 448 2.34 20.26 -24.37
C LYS A 448 2.41 19.56 -23.01
N LEU A 449 2.68 20.33 -21.96
CA LEU A 449 2.98 19.83 -20.62
C LEU A 449 2.16 20.58 -19.56
N GLY A 450 1.69 19.89 -18.53
CA GLY A 450 1.00 20.46 -17.38
C GLY A 450 -0.32 21.17 -17.73
N ASP A 451 -0.87 21.89 -16.76
CA ASP A 451 -2.08 22.71 -16.90
C ASP A 451 -3.20 21.91 -17.62
N HIS A 452 -3.88 22.49 -18.61
CA HIS A 452 -4.97 21.84 -19.35
C HIS A 452 -4.50 20.82 -20.42
N SER A 453 -3.18 20.55 -20.54
CA SER A 453 -2.69 19.39 -21.31
C SER A 453 -2.73 18.11 -20.47
N PHE A 454 -2.69 18.26 -19.13
CA PHE A 454 -2.62 17.20 -18.11
C PHE A 454 -1.36 16.30 -18.18
N ALA A 455 -0.47 16.57 -19.14
CA ALA A 455 0.68 15.73 -19.41
C ALA A 455 1.81 16.04 -18.44
N MET A 456 2.43 14.98 -17.92
CA MET A 456 3.55 15.08 -16.99
C MET A 456 4.91 14.96 -17.71
N HIS A 457 4.90 14.53 -18.97
CA HIS A 457 6.06 14.36 -19.82
C HIS A 457 5.69 14.72 -21.27
N TYR A 458 6.66 15.27 -22.00
CA TYR A 458 6.58 15.54 -23.44
C TYR A 458 7.86 15.07 -24.14
N ASP A 459 7.70 14.14 -25.07
CA ASP A 459 8.75 13.66 -26.00
C ASP A 459 8.94 14.70 -27.12
N ASN A 460 10.15 15.27 -27.19
CA ASN A 460 10.47 16.43 -28.03
C ASN A 460 11.27 16.07 -29.29
N GLY A 461 11.01 14.91 -29.90
CA GLY A 461 11.38 14.73 -31.30
C GLY A 461 11.73 13.32 -31.72
N THR A 462 12.08 12.44 -30.79
CA THR A 462 12.25 11.00 -31.07
C THR A 462 12.12 10.17 -29.80
N ALA A 463 11.22 9.17 -29.83
CA ALA A 463 10.96 8.26 -28.70
C ALA A 463 12.16 7.47 -28.14
N GLU A 464 13.33 7.53 -28.79
CA GLU A 464 14.56 6.85 -28.37
C GLU A 464 15.59 7.81 -27.74
N ASP A 465 15.39 9.14 -27.82
CA ASP A 465 16.31 10.15 -27.27
C ASP A 465 15.69 10.84 -26.06
N THR A 466 15.93 10.30 -24.87
CA THR A 466 15.41 10.88 -23.62
C THR A 466 16.11 12.18 -23.19
N THR A 467 17.10 12.67 -23.96
CA THR A 467 17.84 13.90 -23.61
C THR A 467 17.12 15.18 -24.04
N ASP A 468 16.16 15.09 -24.96
CA ASP A 468 15.31 16.20 -25.37
C ASP A 468 13.96 16.24 -24.63
N ASP A 469 13.64 15.17 -23.90
CA ASP A 469 12.42 15.02 -23.11
C ASP A 469 12.25 16.13 -22.06
N ILE A 470 11.01 16.60 -21.92
CA ILE A 470 10.66 17.62 -20.93
C ILE A 470 9.70 17.03 -19.91
N TYR A 471 10.08 17.16 -18.63
CA TYR A 471 9.35 16.60 -17.49
C TYR A 471 8.77 17.70 -16.59
N ASN A 472 7.50 17.56 -16.17
CA ASN A 472 6.87 18.51 -15.27
C ASN A 472 7.21 18.19 -13.81
N VAL A 473 8.42 18.56 -13.39
CA VAL A 473 8.94 18.24 -12.04
C VAL A 473 9.00 19.45 -11.11
N ALA A 474 8.58 20.64 -11.57
CA ALA A 474 8.68 21.87 -10.77
C ALA A 474 7.94 21.74 -9.43
N ILE A 475 6.77 21.10 -9.42
CA ILE A 475 6.04 20.83 -8.19
C ILE A 475 6.79 19.86 -7.27
N CYS A 476 7.42 18.82 -7.83
CA CYS A 476 8.21 17.85 -7.07
C CYS A 476 9.40 18.54 -6.39
N GLN A 477 10.07 19.46 -7.10
CA GLN A 477 11.24 20.18 -6.60
C GLN A 477 10.94 21.03 -5.36
N SER A 478 9.69 21.47 -5.18
CA SER A 478 9.28 22.24 -4.00
C SER A 478 9.40 21.46 -2.68
N CYS A 479 9.25 20.14 -2.73
CA CYS A 479 9.34 19.24 -1.57
C CYS A 479 10.60 18.36 -1.58
N HIS A 480 11.04 17.92 -2.76
CA HIS A 480 12.15 16.96 -2.94
C HIS A 480 13.49 17.64 -3.32
N GLY A 481 13.48 18.95 -3.59
CA GLY A 481 14.66 19.75 -3.91
C GLY A 481 14.99 19.83 -5.40
N ALA A 482 15.87 20.77 -5.75
CA ALA A 482 16.19 21.15 -7.13
C ALA A 482 16.93 20.07 -7.94
N ASN A 483 17.39 18.99 -7.30
CA ASN A 483 18.09 17.89 -7.96
C ASN A 483 17.15 16.96 -8.73
N ILE A 484 15.84 17.03 -8.49
CA ILE A 484 14.85 16.27 -9.26
C ILE A 484 14.77 16.86 -10.67
N LYS A 485 15.19 16.10 -11.69
CA LYS A 485 15.17 16.50 -13.10
C LYS A 485 14.12 15.76 -13.91
N ASN A 486 13.83 14.53 -13.52
CA ASN A 486 12.87 13.63 -14.18
C ASN A 486 12.35 12.60 -13.15
N TYR A 487 11.52 11.67 -13.60
CA TYR A 487 10.94 10.62 -12.76
C TYR A 487 11.94 9.54 -12.32
N ASP A 488 13.10 9.48 -12.95
CA ASP A 488 14.18 8.53 -12.63
C ASP A 488 15.21 9.15 -11.68
N SER A 489 14.99 10.41 -11.27
CA SER A 489 15.80 11.08 -10.23
C SER A 489 15.54 10.53 -8.83
N PHE A 490 14.50 9.71 -8.66
CA PHE A 490 14.14 9.08 -7.39
C PHE A 490 14.78 7.70 -7.29
N ILE A 491 15.74 7.53 -6.37
CA ILE A 491 16.40 6.25 -6.11
C ILE A 491 15.61 5.44 -5.09
N ALA A 492 15.46 4.13 -5.30
CA ALA A 492 14.82 3.25 -4.34
C ALA A 492 15.62 3.13 -3.04
N ARG A 493 14.95 2.74 -1.95
CA ARG A 493 15.61 2.62 -0.64
C ARG A 493 16.38 1.31 -0.46
N ALA A 494 16.05 0.31 -1.26
CA ALA A 494 16.67 -1.01 -1.25
C ALA A 494 16.37 -1.70 -2.58
N ASP A 495 17.15 -2.74 -2.85
CA ASP A 495 16.94 -3.73 -3.89
C ASP A 495 15.65 -4.51 -3.56
N TYR A 496 14.59 -4.21 -4.29
CA TYR A 496 13.25 -4.72 -4.06
C TYR A 496 12.90 -5.91 -4.93
N ASP A 497 13.45 -6.00 -6.13
CA ASP A 497 13.28 -7.13 -7.05
C ASP A 497 14.35 -8.23 -6.88
N ALA A 498 15.35 -8.00 -6.02
CA ALA A 498 16.43 -8.91 -5.65
C ALA A 498 17.40 -9.23 -6.80
N ASP A 499 17.64 -8.28 -7.71
CA ASP A 499 18.60 -8.43 -8.82
C ASP A 499 20.07 -8.17 -8.41
N GLY A 500 20.28 -7.69 -7.18
CA GLY A 500 21.59 -7.36 -6.60
C GLY A 500 22.02 -5.90 -6.77
N LYS A 501 21.17 -5.02 -7.31
CA LYS A 501 21.40 -3.58 -7.47
C LYS A 501 20.30 -2.78 -6.79
N ILE A 502 20.64 -1.54 -6.43
CA ILE A 502 19.65 -0.55 -6.03
C ILE A 502 19.52 0.43 -7.18
N GLU A 503 18.36 0.42 -7.84
CA GLU A 503 18.09 1.21 -9.03
C GLU A 503 17.12 2.37 -8.75
N THR A 504 16.62 3.01 -9.79
CA THR A 504 15.59 4.04 -9.62
C THR A 504 14.29 3.40 -9.13
N ALA A 505 13.46 4.19 -8.46
CA ALA A 505 12.19 3.72 -7.93
C ALA A 505 11.33 3.05 -9.02
N ARG A 506 11.31 3.61 -10.23
CA ARG A 506 10.57 3.07 -11.37
C ARG A 506 11.14 1.75 -11.88
N GLU A 507 12.47 1.63 -11.99
CA GLU A 507 13.14 0.40 -12.41
C GLU A 507 12.86 -0.74 -11.44
N GLU A 508 12.97 -0.48 -10.13
CA GLU A 508 12.70 -1.46 -9.07
C GLU A 508 11.24 -1.94 -9.07
N LEU A 509 10.29 -1.03 -9.32
CA LEU A 509 8.88 -1.41 -9.46
C LEU A 509 8.64 -2.23 -10.74
N HIS A 510 9.33 -1.88 -11.82
CA HIS A 510 9.25 -2.61 -13.08
C HIS A 510 9.85 -4.01 -12.96
N GLY A 511 11.00 -4.16 -12.30
CA GLY A 511 11.60 -5.45 -11.98
C GLY A 511 10.68 -6.35 -11.16
N LEU A 512 9.98 -5.79 -10.17
CA LEU A 512 8.94 -6.50 -9.42
C LEU A 512 7.78 -6.98 -10.30
N LEU A 513 7.34 -6.18 -11.27
CA LEU A 513 6.32 -6.60 -12.24
C LEU A 513 6.82 -7.79 -13.05
N LEU A 514 8.03 -7.68 -13.62
CA LEU A 514 8.66 -8.77 -14.39
C LEU A 514 8.80 -10.06 -13.56
N ALA A 515 9.22 -9.95 -12.29
CA ALA A 515 9.32 -11.09 -11.39
C ALA A 515 7.95 -11.76 -11.16
N VAL A 516 6.86 -10.98 -11.07
CA VAL A 516 5.49 -11.52 -10.98
C VAL A 516 5.10 -12.23 -12.27
N GLU A 517 5.45 -11.68 -13.44
CA GLU A 517 5.14 -12.27 -14.75
C GLU A 517 5.80 -13.63 -14.99
N GLU A 518 6.91 -13.93 -14.32
CA GLU A 518 7.59 -15.23 -14.44
C GLU A 518 6.71 -16.40 -13.98
N PHE A 519 5.77 -16.15 -13.07
CA PHE A 519 4.85 -17.18 -12.55
C PHE A 519 3.62 -17.40 -13.42
N PHE A 520 3.39 -16.59 -14.46
CA PHE A 520 2.21 -16.69 -15.30
C PHE A 520 2.39 -17.75 -16.40
N PRO A 521 1.32 -18.50 -16.75
CA PRO A 521 1.37 -19.43 -17.87
C PRO A 521 1.73 -18.71 -19.18
N LYS A 522 2.75 -19.22 -19.90
CA LYS A 522 3.20 -18.66 -21.19
C LYS A 522 2.96 -19.64 -22.34
N THR A 523 2.69 -19.11 -23.53
CA THR A 523 2.67 -19.85 -24.79
C THR A 523 4.10 -20.18 -25.22
N ALA A 524 4.26 -21.04 -26.23
CA ALA A 524 5.57 -21.34 -26.81
C ALA A 524 6.30 -20.10 -27.38
N THR A 525 5.57 -19.01 -27.67
CA THR A 525 6.13 -17.75 -28.16
C THR A 525 6.44 -16.76 -27.04
N GLY A 526 6.24 -17.12 -25.77
CA GLY A 526 6.54 -16.30 -24.61
C GLY A 526 5.42 -15.36 -24.15
N SER A 527 4.31 -15.25 -24.88
CA SER A 527 3.13 -14.45 -24.48
C SER A 527 2.30 -15.16 -23.42
N PHE A 528 1.48 -14.44 -22.63
CA PHE A 528 0.59 -15.09 -21.67
C PHE A 528 -0.41 -16.04 -22.35
N ASP A 529 -0.55 -17.23 -21.79
CA ASP A 529 -1.49 -18.25 -22.22
C ASP A 529 -2.77 -18.16 -21.39
N TYR A 530 -3.77 -17.48 -21.93
CA TYR A 530 -5.07 -17.26 -21.27
C TYR A 530 -5.99 -18.50 -21.26
N THR A 531 -5.48 -19.70 -21.56
CA THR A 531 -6.28 -20.94 -21.45
C THR A 531 -6.71 -21.17 -19.99
N PRO A 532 -8.02 -21.18 -19.66
CA PRO A 532 -8.47 -21.17 -18.25
C PRO A 532 -7.95 -22.31 -17.39
N SER A 533 -7.74 -23.52 -17.95
CA SER A 533 -7.23 -24.68 -17.22
C SER A 533 -5.77 -24.57 -16.76
N LYS A 534 -5.02 -23.57 -17.25
CA LYS A 534 -3.63 -23.33 -16.87
C LYS A 534 -3.47 -22.38 -15.68
N TRP A 535 -4.53 -21.67 -15.31
CA TRP A 535 -4.49 -20.67 -14.24
C TRP A 535 -5.02 -21.28 -12.95
N ASN A 536 -4.33 -21.01 -11.84
CA ASN A 536 -4.86 -21.23 -10.49
C ASN A 536 -5.35 -19.91 -9.86
N THR A 537 -6.09 -19.99 -8.75
CA THR A 537 -6.69 -18.83 -8.09
C THR A 537 -5.67 -17.76 -7.68
N ILE A 538 -4.50 -18.16 -7.20
CA ILE A 538 -3.44 -17.24 -6.79
C ILE A 538 -2.88 -16.51 -8.02
N GLN A 539 -2.63 -17.22 -9.12
CA GLN A 539 -2.18 -16.60 -10.38
C GLN A 539 -3.23 -15.63 -10.94
N THR A 540 -4.51 -15.96 -10.87
CA THR A 540 -5.59 -15.04 -11.29
C THR A 540 -5.63 -13.77 -10.45
N ARG A 541 -5.46 -13.89 -9.12
CA ARG A 541 -5.37 -12.75 -8.20
C ARG A 541 -4.11 -11.91 -8.43
N ALA A 542 -2.99 -12.58 -8.66
CA ALA A 542 -1.71 -11.93 -8.98
C ALA A 542 -1.77 -11.18 -10.31
N LEU A 543 -2.41 -11.74 -11.34
CA LEU A 543 -2.63 -11.06 -12.62
C LEU A 543 -3.47 -9.80 -12.44
N PHE A 544 -4.47 -9.81 -11.54
CA PHE A 544 -5.21 -8.59 -11.22
C PHE A 544 -4.31 -7.51 -10.61
N ASN A 545 -3.47 -7.86 -9.63
CA ASN A 545 -2.55 -6.91 -9.01
C ASN A 545 -1.50 -6.38 -10.01
N HIS A 546 -0.99 -7.26 -10.88
CA HIS A 546 -0.07 -6.87 -11.97
C HIS A 546 -0.72 -5.82 -12.86
N ALA A 547 -1.88 -6.15 -13.44
CA ALA A 547 -2.65 -5.21 -14.26
C ALA A 547 -3.06 -3.95 -13.48
N TYR A 548 -3.33 -4.06 -12.18
CA TYR A 548 -3.67 -2.91 -11.34
C TYR A 548 -2.53 -1.90 -11.22
N VAL A 549 -1.29 -2.37 -11.07
CA VAL A 549 -0.11 -1.50 -11.00
C VAL A 549 0.27 -0.95 -12.38
N GLU A 550 0.15 -1.76 -13.44
CA GLU A 550 0.43 -1.30 -14.80
C GLU A 550 -0.57 -0.24 -15.30
N GLU A 551 -1.87 -0.47 -15.09
CA GLU A 551 -2.97 0.39 -15.55
C GLU A 551 -3.08 1.72 -14.78
N ASP A 552 -2.26 1.89 -13.74
CA ASP A 552 -2.07 3.17 -13.05
C ASP A 552 -1.24 4.14 -13.90
N TYR A 553 -0.34 3.61 -14.75
CA TYR A 553 0.56 4.34 -15.66
C TYR A 553 1.45 5.41 -15.01
N SER A 554 1.57 5.45 -13.68
CA SER A 554 2.40 6.44 -12.99
C SER A 554 3.83 5.98 -12.72
N GLY A 555 4.17 4.71 -12.99
CA GLY A 555 5.43 4.11 -12.55
C GLY A 555 5.58 4.12 -11.02
N GLY A 556 4.46 4.07 -10.30
CA GLY A 556 4.41 4.14 -8.83
C GLY A 556 4.41 5.57 -8.27
N MET A 557 4.46 6.63 -9.07
CA MET A 557 4.46 8.01 -8.57
C MET A 557 3.20 8.38 -7.79
N HIS A 558 2.05 7.76 -8.11
CA HIS A 558 0.82 7.95 -7.36
C HIS A 558 0.92 7.37 -5.94
N ASN A 559 1.49 6.16 -5.79
CA ASN A 559 1.62 5.50 -4.50
C ASN A 559 2.71 4.41 -4.48
N TYR A 560 3.98 4.81 -4.46
CA TYR A 560 5.11 3.91 -4.64
C TYR A 560 5.19 2.81 -3.56
N GLN A 561 5.03 3.19 -2.30
CA GLN A 561 5.08 2.24 -1.18
C GLN A 561 3.98 1.18 -1.28
N PHE A 562 2.78 1.57 -1.71
CA PHE A 562 1.68 0.63 -1.89
C PHE A 562 1.93 -0.29 -3.07
N ALA A 563 2.35 0.24 -4.22
CA ALA A 563 2.64 -0.56 -5.41
C ALA A 563 3.74 -1.60 -5.15
N VAL A 564 4.87 -1.20 -4.56
CA VAL A 564 5.96 -2.11 -4.17
C VAL A 564 5.46 -3.15 -3.15
N GLY A 565 4.76 -2.70 -2.09
CA GLY A 565 4.25 -3.61 -1.06
C GLY A 565 3.24 -4.62 -1.62
N LEU A 566 2.37 -4.20 -2.53
CA LEU A 566 1.38 -5.03 -3.20
C LEU A 566 2.05 -6.11 -4.06
N LEU A 567 3.05 -5.75 -4.88
CA LEU A 567 3.77 -6.72 -5.70
C LEU A 567 4.61 -7.68 -4.86
N LYS A 568 5.24 -7.22 -3.77
CA LYS A 568 5.96 -8.11 -2.84
C LYS A 568 5.06 -9.15 -2.18
N VAL A 569 3.88 -8.72 -1.71
CA VAL A 569 2.88 -9.66 -1.15
C VAL A 569 2.34 -10.58 -2.24
N THR A 570 2.22 -10.10 -3.48
CA THR A 570 1.83 -10.92 -4.63
C THR A 570 2.88 -12.00 -4.94
N LEU A 571 4.17 -11.64 -4.96
CA LEU A 571 5.29 -12.59 -5.11
C LEU A 571 5.34 -13.59 -3.97
N GLU A 572 5.13 -13.15 -2.73
CA GLU A 572 5.05 -14.05 -1.58
C GLU A 572 3.91 -15.08 -1.79
N ALA A 573 2.74 -14.64 -2.23
CA ALA A 573 1.60 -15.52 -2.51
C ALA A 573 1.86 -16.47 -3.68
N LEU A 574 2.52 -16.02 -4.74
CA LEU A 574 2.89 -16.88 -5.88
C LEU A 574 3.90 -17.97 -5.49
N ASN A 575 4.89 -17.62 -4.67
CA ASN A 575 5.92 -18.56 -4.22
C ASN A 575 5.42 -19.53 -3.15
N TYR A 576 4.65 -19.02 -2.18
CA TYR A 576 4.34 -19.76 -0.94
C TYR A 576 2.85 -19.84 -0.64
N GLY A 577 1.97 -19.16 -1.37
CA GLY A 577 0.55 -19.08 -1.03
C GLY A 577 -0.25 -20.35 -1.33
N THR A 578 0.24 -21.23 -2.20
CA THR A 578 -0.39 -22.53 -2.47
C THR A 578 -0.19 -23.45 -1.28
N LEU A 579 -1.28 -23.98 -0.73
CA LEU A 579 -1.21 -24.93 0.39
C LEU A 579 -0.49 -26.21 -0.02
N VAL A 580 0.75 -26.37 0.45
CA VAL A 580 1.56 -27.57 0.27
C VAL A 580 2.17 -27.98 1.61
N LYS A 581 2.31 -29.29 1.84
CA LYS A 581 2.96 -29.79 3.06
C LYS A 581 4.43 -29.36 3.10
N GLY A 582 4.90 -28.95 4.28
CA GLY A 582 6.32 -28.82 4.55
C GLY A 582 6.98 -30.17 4.81
N GLN A 583 8.23 -30.14 5.25
CA GLN A 583 9.04 -31.31 5.55
C GLN A 583 9.76 -31.12 6.88
N ILE A 584 9.75 -32.15 7.74
CA ILE A 584 10.67 -32.21 8.88
C ILE A 584 12.07 -32.50 8.32
N LEU A 585 12.99 -31.55 8.49
CA LEU A 585 14.36 -31.62 8.00
C LEU A 585 15.22 -32.53 8.88
N ASN A 586 15.07 -32.41 10.20
CA ASN A 586 15.78 -33.25 11.15
C ASN A 586 15.01 -33.40 12.48
N VAL A 587 15.30 -34.50 13.17
CA VAL A 587 14.93 -34.74 14.57
C VAL A 587 16.20 -35.19 15.27
N THR A 588 16.75 -34.34 16.13
CA THR A 588 18.09 -34.54 16.71
C THR A 588 18.07 -34.40 18.22
N ASP A 589 19.00 -35.08 18.89
CA ASP A 589 19.18 -35.01 20.33
C ASP A 589 19.45 -33.57 20.81
N VAL A 590 18.98 -33.22 22.01
CA VAL A 590 19.32 -31.95 22.65
C VAL A 590 20.66 -32.14 23.38
N PRO A 591 21.67 -31.30 23.16
CA PRO A 591 22.97 -31.49 23.81
C PRO A 591 22.97 -31.05 25.27
N ASN A 592 23.68 -31.82 26.12
CA ASN A 592 23.88 -31.59 27.56
C ASN A 592 22.58 -31.44 28.36
N ASP A 593 21.67 -32.40 28.20
CA ASP A 593 20.40 -32.48 28.90
C ASP A 593 20.16 -33.86 29.54
N GLN A 594 19.12 -33.95 30.39
CA GLN A 594 18.69 -35.19 31.04
C GLN A 594 17.91 -36.12 30.09
N GLY A 595 18.02 -35.89 28.78
CA GLY A 595 17.21 -36.54 27.77
C GLY A 595 15.71 -36.21 27.83
N LYS A 596 14.92 -37.16 27.34
CA LYS A 596 13.50 -37.14 27.00
C LYS A 596 13.07 -36.01 26.09
N GLN A 597 13.96 -35.47 25.27
CA GLN A 597 13.63 -34.39 24.36
C GLN A 597 14.54 -34.35 23.13
N VAL A 598 14.03 -33.77 22.06
CA VAL A 598 14.73 -33.64 20.77
C VAL A 598 14.47 -32.26 20.18
N HIS A 599 15.42 -31.75 19.40
CA HIS A 599 15.21 -30.67 18.46
C HIS A 599 14.48 -31.20 17.22
N VAL A 600 13.32 -30.61 16.91
CA VAL A 600 12.57 -30.86 15.68
C VAL A 600 12.65 -29.62 14.80
N VAL A 601 13.19 -29.76 13.60
CA VAL A 601 13.30 -28.67 12.61
C VAL A 601 12.47 -29.01 11.38
N TRP A 602 11.63 -28.09 10.92
CA TRP A 602 10.81 -28.27 9.71
C TRP A 602 10.77 -27.02 8.82
N THR A 603 10.53 -27.23 7.54
CA THR A 603 10.34 -26.15 6.56
C THR A 603 8.96 -25.52 6.65
N ARG A 604 8.87 -24.24 6.30
CA ARG A 604 7.62 -23.51 6.08
C ARG A 604 6.65 -24.32 5.22
N PHE A 605 5.38 -24.38 5.62
CA PHE A 605 4.33 -24.93 4.79
C PHE A 605 3.90 -23.89 3.75
N GLY A 606 3.49 -24.37 2.57
CA GLY A 606 2.73 -23.52 1.68
C GLY A 606 1.43 -23.06 2.36
N GLY A 607 1.10 -21.79 2.23
CA GLY A 607 0.00 -21.09 2.90
C GLY A 607 0.39 -20.38 4.18
N ASP A 608 1.56 -20.61 4.77
CA ASP A 608 2.04 -19.83 5.94
C ASP A 608 2.46 -18.44 5.50
N GLY A 609 1.54 -17.50 5.30
CA GLY A 609 1.85 -16.14 4.83
C GLY A 609 0.76 -15.55 3.94
N ALA A 610 1.16 -14.82 2.89
CA ALA A 610 0.21 -14.28 1.92
C ALA A 610 -0.50 -15.41 1.15
N SER A 611 -1.74 -15.71 1.52
CA SER A 611 -2.53 -16.81 0.94
C SER A 611 -4.03 -16.52 1.13
N ASP A 612 -4.84 -17.14 0.28
CA ASP A 612 -6.31 -17.11 0.37
C ASP A 612 -6.85 -17.97 1.51
N ASN A 613 -6.06 -18.94 1.97
CA ASN A 613 -6.36 -19.76 3.13
C ASN A 613 -5.08 -19.96 3.97
N PRO A 614 -4.65 -18.91 4.70
CA PRO A 614 -3.35 -18.92 5.32
C PRO A 614 -3.26 -19.91 6.49
N VAL A 615 -2.12 -20.57 6.62
CA VAL A 615 -1.74 -21.33 7.81
C VAL A 615 -1.55 -20.33 8.94
N LYS A 616 -2.28 -20.52 10.02
CA LYS A 616 -2.25 -19.68 11.23
C LYS A 616 -1.43 -20.29 12.33
N ASP A 617 -1.44 -21.62 12.44
CA ASP A 617 -0.80 -22.35 13.50
C ASP A 617 -0.19 -23.65 12.98
N TYR A 618 0.94 -24.03 13.57
CA TYR A 618 1.53 -25.35 13.48
C TYR A 618 1.22 -26.14 14.74
N MET A 619 0.82 -27.39 14.55
CA MET A 619 0.75 -28.39 15.60
C MET A 619 1.90 -29.39 15.42
N LEU A 620 2.71 -29.55 16.47
CA LEU A 620 3.71 -30.60 16.53
C LEU A 620 3.12 -31.80 17.28
N LEU A 621 3.15 -32.97 16.64
CA LEU A 621 2.59 -34.20 17.17
C LEU A 621 3.66 -35.25 17.35
N ARG A 622 3.54 -36.01 18.44
CA ARG A 622 4.33 -37.19 18.75
C ARG A 622 3.48 -38.45 18.66
N LYS A 623 4.04 -39.52 18.12
CA LYS A 623 3.38 -40.83 18.04
C LYS A 623 3.45 -41.56 19.38
N ASP A 624 2.30 -41.89 19.94
CA ASP A 624 2.19 -42.62 21.22
C ASP A 624 1.59 -44.03 21.01
N ALA A 625 1.91 -44.96 21.90
CA ALA A 625 1.31 -46.30 21.89
C ALA A 625 -0.16 -46.27 22.33
N VAL A 626 -0.97 -47.18 21.77
CA VAL A 626 -2.39 -47.33 22.12
C VAL A 626 -2.51 -47.78 23.58
N GLY A 627 -3.00 -46.91 24.47
CA GLY A 627 -3.33 -47.27 25.87
C GLY A 627 -2.71 -46.40 26.97
N LEU A 628 -1.85 -45.43 26.65
CA LEU A 628 -1.31 -44.50 27.66
C LEU A 628 -2.33 -43.39 27.98
N ALA A 629 -2.69 -43.24 29.27
CA ALA A 629 -3.42 -42.15 29.96
C ALA A 629 -4.77 -41.60 29.40
N LYS A 630 -5.73 -41.34 30.31
CA LYS A 630 -6.94 -40.52 30.08
C LYS A 630 -6.52 -39.15 29.55
N ALA A 631 -6.72 -38.90 28.25
CA ALA A 631 -6.56 -37.57 27.68
C ALA A 631 -7.75 -36.69 28.07
N ALA A 632 -7.52 -35.39 28.26
CA ALA A 632 -8.58 -34.42 28.53
C ALA A 632 -9.53 -34.24 27.32
N THR A 633 -9.02 -34.41 26.09
CA THR A 633 -9.81 -34.34 24.85
C THR A 633 -9.25 -35.30 23.79
N GLN A 634 -10.13 -36.00 23.07
CA GLN A 634 -9.78 -36.99 22.04
C GLN A 634 -10.53 -36.74 20.74
N PHE A 635 -9.81 -36.81 19.62
CA PHE A 635 -10.34 -36.68 18.26
C PHE A 635 -10.15 -38.00 17.50
N ASN A 636 -11.12 -38.38 16.65
CA ASN A 636 -11.10 -39.66 15.92
C ASN A 636 -10.35 -39.59 14.58
N SER A 637 -9.95 -38.41 14.15
CA SER A 637 -9.16 -38.15 12.95
C SER A 637 -8.67 -36.71 12.94
N PHE A 638 -7.72 -36.37 12.07
CA PHE A 638 -7.30 -34.97 11.86
C PHE A 638 -8.46 -34.09 11.39
N LYS A 639 -9.46 -34.63 10.69
CA LYS A 639 -10.63 -33.87 10.20
C LYS A 639 -11.56 -33.43 11.32
N ASP A 640 -11.52 -34.09 12.48
CA ASP A 640 -12.38 -33.77 13.62
C ASP A 640 -11.81 -32.63 14.48
N VAL A 641 -10.57 -32.21 14.21
CA VAL A 641 -9.93 -31.09 14.94
C VAL A 641 -10.47 -29.78 14.40
N PRO A 642 -11.04 -28.90 15.27
CA PRO A 642 -11.60 -27.64 14.83
C PRO A 642 -10.49 -26.69 14.34
N GLY A 643 -10.74 -25.97 13.24
CA GLY A 643 -9.77 -25.05 12.63
C GLY A 643 -9.48 -23.78 13.46
N ASP A 644 -10.42 -23.38 14.33
CA ASP A 644 -10.19 -22.32 15.32
C ASP A 644 -9.40 -22.81 16.55
N LEU A 645 -9.09 -24.11 16.58
CA LEU A 645 -8.32 -24.77 17.61
C LEU A 645 -8.88 -24.63 19.03
N LYS A 646 -10.16 -24.25 19.15
CA LYS A 646 -10.84 -24.04 20.43
C LYS A 646 -11.03 -25.38 21.14
N GLY A 647 -10.59 -25.46 22.40
CA GLY A 647 -10.66 -26.68 23.21
C GLY A 647 -9.62 -27.74 22.85
N VAL A 648 -8.64 -27.40 22.02
CA VAL A 648 -7.49 -28.26 21.74
C VAL A 648 -6.31 -27.78 22.59
N GLU A 649 -5.75 -28.66 23.42
CA GLU A 649 -4.67 -28.35 24.36
C GLU A 649 -3.44 -29.23 24.10
N ILE A 650 -2.27 -28.83 24.60
CA ILE A 650 -1.09 -29.72 24.65
C ILE A 650 -1.48 -30.97 25.46
N GLY A 651 -1.18 -32.15 24.93
CA GLY A 651 -1.60 -33.44 25.47
C GLY A 651 -2.91 -34.00 24.89
N SER A 652 -3.64 -33.23 24.08
CA SER A 652 -4.80 -33.76 23.33
C SER A 652 -4.36 -34.85 22.36
N LYS A 653 -5.24 -35.83 22.10
CA LYS A 653 -4.93 -36.99 21.27
C LYS A 653 -5.79 -37.06 20.02
N ILE A 654 -5.16 -37.43 18.92
CA ILE A 654 -5.80 -37.65 17.62
C ILE A 654 -5.55 -39.11 17.23
N LYS A 655 -6.62 -39.88 17.06
CA LYS A 655 -6.53 -41.29 16.66
C LYS A 655 -6.72 -41.43 15.16
N ASP A 656 -5.67 -41.27 14.38
CA ASP A 656 -5.75 -41.39 12.92
C ASP A 656 -5.30 -42.77 12.44
N ASN A 657 -6.14 -43.47 11.65
CA ASN A 657 -5.83 -44.77 11.04
C ASN A 657 -5.27 -45.84 12.02
N GLY A 658 -5.74 -45.84 13.27
CA GLY A 658 -5.30 -46.78 14.30
C GLY A 658 -4.02 -46.37 15.04
N VAL A 659 -3.39 -45.26 14.66
CA VAL A 659 -2.25 -44.64 15.34
C VAL A 659 -2.75 -43.52 16.27
N VAL A 660 -2.14 -43.39 17.44
CA VAL A 660 -2.45 -42.30 18.38
C VAL A 660 -1.34 -41.24 18.28
N TRP A 661 -1.72 -40.02 17.91
CA TRP A 661 -0.86 -38.86 17.90
C TRP A 661 -1.22 -37.94 19.06
N THR A 662 -0.23 -37.57 19.86
CA THR A 662 -0.39 -36.61 20.97
C THR A 662 0.19 -35.27 20.54
N ILE A 663 -0.57 -34.19 20.75
CA ILE A 663 -0.10 -32.83 20.50
C ILE A 663 0.92 -32.47 21.59
N VAL A 664 2.16 -32.20 21.19
CA VAL A 664 3.25 -31.83 22.12
C VAL A 664 3.67 -30.37 22.01
N GLY A 665 3.23 -29.67 20.95
CA GLY A 665 3.50 -28.24 20.79
C GLY A 665 2.51 -27.55 19.86
N ARG A 666 2.36 -26.24 20.05
CA ARG A 666 1.54 -25.33 19.24
C ARG A 666 2.30 -24.05 19.00
N TYR A 667 2.42 -23.65 17.74
CA TYR A 667 3.26 -22.52 17.35
C TYR A 667 2.52 -21.68 16.31
N ALA A 668 2.44 -20.37 16.53
CA ALA A 668 1.87 -19.47 15.53
C ALA A 668 2.73 -19.50 14.26
N ALA A 669 2.08 -19.47 13.11
CA ALA A 669 2.71 -19.34 11.81
C ALA A 669 3.32 -17.92 11.69
N ALA A 670 4.65 -17.87 11.76
CA ALA A 670 5.46 -16.66 11.80
C ALA A 670 6.16 -16.36 10.45
N GLN A 671 5.82 -17.08 9.38
CA GLN A 671 6.41 -16.96 8.04
C GLN A 671 7.93 -17.19 7.98
N LEU A 672 8.49 -17.89 8.96
CA LEU A 672 9.91 -18.28 8.94
C LEU A 672 10.11 -19.34 7.85
N PHE A 673 11.26 -19.32 7.17
CA PHE A 673 11.62 -20.37 6.21
C PHE A 673 11.74 -21.74 6.88
N GLU A 674 12.21 -21.74 8.12
CA GLU A 674 12.35 -22.92 8.97
C GLU A 674 11.91 -22.60 10.38
N TYR A 675 11.35 -23.61 11.05
CA TYR A 675 10.98 -23.56 12.46
C TYR A 675 11.79 -24.62 13.20
N ALA A 676 12.27 -24.28 14.39
CA ALA A 676 13.05 -25.17 15.24
C ALA A 676 12.52 -25.10 16.67
N VAL A 677 12.15 -26.24 17.23
CA VAL A 677 11.59 -26.32 18.59
C VAL A 677 12.11 -27.54 19.34
N VAL A 678 12.11 -27.48 20.67
CA VAL A 678 12.38 -28.65 21.53
C VAL A 678 11.07 -29.38 21.80
N ALA A 679 11.07 -30.70 21.65
CA ALA A 679 9.88 -31.52 21.77
C ALA A 679 10.15 -32.76 22.66
N PRO A 680 9.22 -33.12 23.55
CA PRO A 680 9.43 -34.24 24.47
C PRO A 680 9.31 -35.59 23.76
N THR A 681 10.22 -36.52 24.04
CA THR A 681 10.11 -37.94 23.67
C THR A 681 9.44 -38.73 24.80
N LEU A 682 9.14 -40.02 24.56
CA LEU A 682 8.61 -40.91 25.60
C LEU A 682 9.72 -41.60 26.42
N TYR A 683 10.87 -41.79 25.80
CA TYR A 683 11.97 -42.60 26.31
C TYR A 683 13.30 -42.04 25.82
N ASP A 684 14.35 -42.34 26.55
CA ASP A 684 15.74 -42.16 26.12
C ASP A 684 16.28 -43.40 25.46
N SER A 685 17.19 -43.20 24.52
CA SER A 685 18.08 -44.26 24.08
C SER A 685 19.05 -44.58 25.18
N THR A 686 19.30 -45.87 25.37
CA THR A 686 20.25 -46.37 26.37
C THR A 686 21.39 -47.08 25.67
N ALA A 687 22.47 -47.37 26.38
CA ALA A 687 23.54 -48.22 25.86
C ALA A 687 23.05 -49.61 25.38
N ALA A 688 21.86 -50.06 25.81
CA ALA A 688 21.26 -51.33 25.41
C ALA A 688 20.47 -51.28 24.09
N GLY A 689 20.13 -50.09 23.58
CA GLY A 689 19.39 -49.95 22.33
C GLY A 689 18.89 -48.53 22.03
N MET A 690 18.78 -48.22 20.73
CA MET A 690 18.27 -46.96 20.21
C MET A 690 16.74 -46.94 20.25
N MET A 691 16.18 -45.94 20.94
CA MET A 691 14.74 -45.74 21.13
C MET A 691 14.29 -44.52 20.34
N GLU A 692 13.79 -44.74 19.12
CA GLU A 692 13.28 -43.65 18.28
C GLU A 692 11.86 -43.22 18.69
N THR A 693 11.62 -41.92 18.65
CA THR A 693 10.29 -41.30 18.74
C THR A 693 9.92 -40.68 17.40
N SER A 694 8.69 -40.95 16.95
CA SER A 694 8.17 -40.41 15.70
C SER A 694 7.42 -39.10 15.90
N PHE A 695 7.62 -38.16 14.99
CA PHE A 695 6.98 -36.85 14.97
C PHE A 695 6.31 -36.55 13.63
N LYS A 696 5.30 -35.66 13.68
CA LYS A 696 4.63 -35.04 12.54
C LYS A 696 4.36 -33.57 12.84
N VAL A 697 4.41 -32.72 11.82
CA VAL A 697 3.94 -31.34 11.90
C VAL A 697 2.70 -31.17 11.03
N VAL A 698 1.75 -30.40 11.51
CA VAL A 698 0.47 -30.16 10.84
C VAL A 698 0.21 -28.65 10.75
N GLY A 699 -0.12 -28.19 9.56
CA GLY A 699 -0.51 -26.80 9.30
C GLY A 699 -2.02 -26.63 9.46
N VAL A 700 -2.43 -25.69 10.30
CA VAL A 700 -3.83 -25.36 10.59
C VAL A 700 -4.17 -24.01 9.97
N THR A 701 -5.25 -23.97 9.19
CA THR A 701 -5.80 -22.75 8.60
C THR A 701 -7.12 -22.38 9.26
N ALA A 702 -7.66 -21.20 8.91
CA ALA A 702 -9.00 -20.81 9.34
C ALA A 702 -10.11 -21.82 8.93
N ASN A 703 -9.87 -22.60 7.87
CA ASN A 703 -10.81 -23.59 7.34
C ASN A 703 -10.56 -25.02 7.87
N GLY A 704 -9.66 -25.20 8.85
CA GLY A 704 -9.30 -26.52 9.40
C GLY A 704 -7.86 -26.93 9.12
N ILE A 705 -7.54 -28.18 9.45
CA ILE A 705 -6.25 -28.81 9.14
C ILE A 705 -6.15 -29.05 7.63
N THR A 706 -5.08 -28.55 7.00
CA THR A 706 -4.96 -28.54 5.54
C THR A 706 -3.78 -29.33 5.00
N ALA A 707 -2.72 -29.55 5.79
CA ALA A 707 -1.54 -30.29 5.36
C ALA A 707 -0.80 -30.92 6.55
N GLU A 708 -0.11 -32.02 6.30
CA GLU A 708 0.71 -32.76 7.27
C GLU A 708 2.05 -33.13 6.64
N THR A 709 3.14 -33.06 7.42
CA THR A 709 4.43 -33.62 6.98
C THR A 709 4.37 -35.14 6.91
N ASP A 710 5.34 -35.73 6.21
CA ASP A 710 5.65 -37.14 6.42
C ASP A 710 6.17 -37.36 7.85
N GLU A 711 6.05 -38.60 8.34
CA GLU A 711 6.57 -39.00 9.66
C GLU A 711 8.10 -38.97 9.64
N ALA A 712 8.69 -38.26 10.60
CA ALA A 712 10.13 -38.26 10.84
C ALA A 712 10.44 -38.83 12.22
N LYS A 713 11.62 -39.42 12.38
CA LYS A 713 12.04 -40.07 13.62
C LYS A 713 13.37 -39.49 14.08
N GLY A 714 13.53 -39.45 15.39
CA GLY A 714 14.80 -39.21 16.04
C GLY A 714 14.81 -39.83 17.42
N TYR A 715 15.95 -39.74 18.09
CA TYR A 715 16.13 -40.32 19.41
C TYR A 715 16.70 -39.25 20.35
N SER A 716 16.36 -39.39 21.61
CA SER A 716 16.89 -38.60 22.73
C SER A 716 17.94 -39.44 23.45
N MET A 717 18.99 -38.82 23.96
CA MET A 717 19.97 -39.41 24.85
C MET A 717 20.16 -38.50 26.05
N ASP A 718 20.10 -39.08 27.24
CA ASP A 718 20.58 -38.41 28.43
C ASP A 718 22.11 -38.35 28.37
N ASN A 719 22.60 -37.15 28.12
CA ASN A 719 24.01 -36.83 27.93
C ASN A 719 24.50 -35.82 28.99
N LEU A 720 23.68 -35.53 30.01
CA LEU A 720 24.03 -34.69 31.16
C LEU A 720 24.44 -35.54 32.34
N ALA A 721 25.70 -35.42 32.75
CA ALA A 721 26.19 -36.16 33.91
C ALA A 721 25.67 -35.56 35.24
N PRO A 722 25.48 -36.40 36.28
CA PRO A 722 25.14 -35.95 37.63
C PRO A 722 26.14 -34.97 38.23
N MET A 723 25.70 -34.21 39.22
CA MET A 723 26.60 -33.34 39.99
C MET A 723 27.57 -34.15 40.85
N ALA A 724 28.75 -33.57 41.11
CA ALA A 724 29.74 -34.16 42.01
C ALA A 724 29.17 -34.30 43.43
N PRO A 725 29.36 -35.44 44.11
CA PRO A 725 29.03 -35.57 45.52
C PRO A 725 29.84 -34.59 46.38
N THR A 726 29.21 -34.03 47.39
CA THR A 726 29.78 -32.93 48.18
C THR A 726 30.02 -33.33 49.62
N GLY A 727 30.74 -32.51 50.41
CA GLY A 727 31.00 -32.85 51.81
C GLY A 727 31.85 -34.11 52.02
N PHE A 728 32.48 -34.63 50.95
CA PHE A 728 33.22 -35.88 50.99
C PHE A 728 34.38 -35.82 51.98
N MET A 729 34.34 -36.69 52.99
CA MET A 729 35.30 -36.77 54.07
C MET A 729 35.56 -38.22 54.47
N GLY A 730 36.75 -38.46 55.01
CA GLY A 730 37.19 -39.77 55.46
C GLY A 730 37.66 -39.67 56.90
N THR A 731 37.03 -40.45 57.77
CA THR A 731 37.34 -40.52 59.20
C THR A 731 38.03 -41.84 59.49
N LEU A 732 39.18 -41.77 60.15
CA LEU A 732 39.90 -42.97 60.59
C LEU A 732 39.26 -43.54 61.85
N SER A 733 39.00 -44.85 61.85
CA SER A 733 38.63 -45.64 63.03
C SER A 733 39.61 -46.81 63.17
N VAL A 734 39.57 -47.56 64.29
CA VAL A 734 40.51 -48.67 64.52
C VAL A 734 40.46 -49.67 63.36
N ASN A 735 41.55 -49.71 62.56
CA ASN A 735 41.72 -50.55 61.36
C ASN A 735 40.67 -50.38 60.26
N GLN A 736 39.97 -49.24 60.19
CA GLN A 736 38.94 -48.97 59.17
C GLN A 736 38.90 -47.49 58.80
N ILE A 737 38.47 -47.15 57.58
CA ILE A 737 38.21 -45.77 57.16
C ILE A 737 36.73 -45.63 56.84
N LYS A 738 36.02 -44.75 57.56
CA LYS A 738 34.63 -44.39 57.25
C LYS A 738 34.62 -43.19 56.30
N LEU A 739 34.02 -43.37 55.14
CA LEU A 739 33.80 -42.33 54.15
C LEU A 739 32.35 -41.84 54.27
N ASP A 740 32.16 -40.52 54.29
CA ASP A 740 30.85 -39.86 54.33
C ASP A 740 30.81 -38.74 53.28
N TRP A 741 29.66 -38.55 52.64
CA TRP A 741 29.38 -37.42 51.74
C TRP A 741 27.91 -36.99 51.86
N ASP A 742 27.58 -35.85 51.28
CA ASP A 742 26.20 -35.39 51.14
C ASP A 742 25.56 -36.02 49.88
N ASP A 743 24.23 -36.13 49.87
CA ASP A 743 23.48 -36.70 48.76
C ASP A 743 23.61 -35.83 47.48
N ALA A 744 23.71 -36.49 46.32
CA ALA A 744 23.74 -35.82 45.02
C ALA A 744 22.29 -35.72 44.52
N VAL A 745 21.74 -34.52 44.51
CA VAL A 745 20.31 -34.30 44.20
C VAL A 745 20.12 -34.25 42.68
N ASP A 746 20.05 -35.40 42.03
CA ASP A 746 19.63 -35.56 40.63
C ASP A 746 18.51 -36.60 40.53
N GLU A 747 17.44 -36.31 39.77
CA GLU A 747 16.23 -37.16 39.70
C GLU A 747 16.48 -38.56 39.12
N ASP A 748 17.56 -38.71 38.37
CA ASP A 748 18.01 -39.93 37.68
C ASP A 748 19.26 -40.57 38.33
N PHE A 749 19.59 -40.17 39.56
CA PHE A 749 20.67 -40.79 40.33
C PHE A 749 20.46 -42.31 40.47
N LYS A 750 21.52 -43.08 40.17
CA LYS A 750 21.51 -44.55 40.30
C LYS A 750 22.39 -45.05 41.43
N TYR A 751 23.65 -44.63 41.50
CA TYR A 751 24.58 -45.02 42.56
C TYR A 751 25.81 -44.10 42.63
N PHE A 752 26.52 -44.13 43.76
CA PHE A 752 27.86 -43.56 43.93
C PHE A 752 28.94 -44.59 43.59
N ALA A 753 29.93 -44.18 42.81
CA ALA A 753 31.15 -44.93 42.51
C ALA A 753 32.31 -44.41 43.36
N ILE A 754 32.85 -45.25 44.24
CA ILE A 754 33.97 -44.93 45.13
C ILE A 754 35.25 -45.44 44.49
N TYR A 755 36.27 -44.59 44.45
CA TYR A 755 37.60 -44.91 43.91
C TYR A 755 38.64 -44.85 45.02
N LYS A 756 39.61 -45.77 44.99
CA LYS A 756 40.65 -45.95 46.01
C LYS A 756 42.00 -46.15 45.34
N SER A 757 43.05 -45.48 45.84
CA SER A 757 44.43 -45.68 45.41
C SER A 757 45.42 -45.39 46.55
N THR A 758 46.64 -45.93 46.45
CA THR A 758 47.78 -45.54 47.30
C THR A 758 48.64 -44.44 46.66
N VAL A 759 48.31 -44.02 45.43
CA VAL A 759 48.97 -42.93 44.70
C VAL A 759 48.14 -41.65 44.83
N GLU A 760 48.75 -40.56 45.30
CA GLU A 760 48.07 -39.29 45.59
C GLU A 760 47.31 -38.71 44.40
N ASN A 761 47.94 -38.74 43.23
CA ASN A 761 47.40 -38.14 42.00
C ASN A 761 46.83 -39.19 41.04
N PHE A 762 46.24 -40.27 41.56
CA PHE A 762 45.61 -41.27 40.69
C PHE A 762 44.50 -40.65 39.85
N ASP A 763 44.35 -41.12 38.62
CA ASP A 763 43.26 -40.72 37.73
C ASP A 763 42.06 -41.67 37.94
N PRO A 764 40.96 -41.19 38.54
CA PRO A 764 39.78 -42.02 38.76
C PRO A 764 39.14 -42.47 37.44
N ALA A 765 39.30 -41.72 36.33
CA ALA A 765 38.73 -42.07 35.04
C ALA A 765 39.41 -43.31 34.40
N GLN A 766 40.63 -43.63 34.82
CA GLN A 766 41.39 -44.82 34.39
C GLN A 766 41.40 -45.93 35.44
N THR A 767 40.63 -45.78 36.52
CA THR A 767 40.59 -46.71 37.65
C THR A 767 39.20 -47.31 37.76
N ALA A 768 39.09 -48.64 37.83
CA ALA A 768 37.79 -49.26 38.08
C ALA A 768 37.26 -48.84 39.47
N PRO A 769 35.95 -48.58 39.64
CA PRO A 769 35.38 -48.29 40.94
C PRO A 769 35.74 -49.39 41.94
N PHE A 770 36.32 -49.00 43.08
CA PHE A 770 36.62 -49.90 44.17
C PHE A 770 35.34 -50.48 44.77
N LYS A 771 34.31 -49.63 44.91
CA LYS A 771 32.99 -50.02 45.38
C LYS A 771 31.90 -49.12 44.82
N THR A 772 30.69 -49.64 44.69
CA THR A 772 29.49 -48.85 44.41
C THR A 772 28.48 -48.97 45.55
N THR A 773 27.73 -47.90 45.80
CA THR A 773 26.71 -47.84 46.86
C THR A 773 25.60 -46.84 46.50
N ILE A 774 24.39 -47.01 47.04
CA ILE A 774 23.33 -46.00 46.98
C ILE A 774 23.27 -45.16 48.26
N GLU A 775 23.98 -45.59 49.30
CA GLU A 775 24.08 -44.88 50.57
C GLU A 775 25.11 -43.75 50.47
N THR A 776 24.95 -42.69 51.27
CA THR A 776 25.88 -41.55 51.33
C THR A 776 27.08 -41.79 52.27
N SER A 777 27.32 -43.04 52.66
CA SER A 777 28.46 -43.44 53.47
C SER A 777 28.96 -44.84 53.10
N TYR A 778 30.24 -45.09 53.35
CA TYR A 778 30.85 -46.40 53.14
C TYR A 778 32.02 -46.62 54.12
N VAL A 779 32.12 -47.82 54.69
CA VAL A 779 33.23 -48.18 55.58
C VAL A 779 34.19 -49.12 54.86
N ASP A 780 35.40 -48.65 54.64
CA ASP A 780 36.52 -49.43 54.09
C ASP A 780 37.26 -50.15 55.22
N MET A 781 37.06 -51.46 55.31
CA MET A 781 37.73 -52.33 56.28
C MET A 781 39.05 -52.91 55.74
N ASP A 782 39.33 -52.74 54.45
CA ASP A 782 40.48 -53.34 53.77
C ASP A 782 41.66 -52.35 53.73
N VAL A 783 42.09 -51.90 54.91
CA VAL A 783 43.13 -50.88 55.08
C VAL A 783 44.28 -51.39 55.94
N GLN A 784 45.52 -51.10 55.54
CA GLN A 784 46.73 -51.52 56.26
C GLN A 784 47.32 -50.38 57.09
N GLN A 785 47.68 -50.67 58.33
CA GLN A 785 48.37 -49.72 59.21
C GLN A 785 49.67 -49.21 58.58
N GLY A 786 49.94 -47.90 58.70
CA GLY A 786 51.10 -47.26 58.11
C GLY A 786 50.98 -46.92 56.61
N THR A 787 49.83 -47.20 55.99
CA THR A 787 49.57 -46.86 54.58
C THR A 787 48.68 -45.61 54.47
N LYS A 788 48.99 -44.72 53.51
CA LYS A 788 48.11 -43.62 53.11
C LYS A 788 47.23 -44.09 51.95
N TYR A 789 45.91 -43.96 52.11
CA TYR A 789 44.96 -44.22 51.03
C TYR A 789 44.34 -42.90 50.58
N PHE A 790 44.16 -42.78 49.27
CA PHE A 790 43.49 -41.67 48.63
C PHE A 790 42.16 -42.12 48.06
N TYR A 791 41.11 -41.35 48.33
CA TYR A 791 39.76 -41.64 47.89
C TYR A 791 39.16 -40.47 47.13
N THR A 792 38.24 -40.78 46.23
CA THR A 792 37.24 -39.86 45.69
C THR A 792 35.96 -40.64 45.39
N VAL A 793 34.85 -39.94 45.19
CA VAL A 793 33.55 -40.50 44.86
C VAL A 793 32.93 -39.69 43.72
N ALA A 794 32.21 -40.36 42.81
CA ALA A 794 31.39 -39.72 41.79
C ALA A 794 29.97 -40.28 41.83
N ALA A 795 28.98 -39.47 41.49
CA ALA A 795 27.62 -39.94 41.25
C ALA A 795 27.50 -40.51 39.82
N VAL A 796 26.66 -41.52 39.65
CA VAL A 796 26.35 -42.14 38.36
C VAL A 796 24.84 -42.23 38.22
N ASP A 797 24.31 -41.81 37.08
CA ASP A 797 22.87 -41.85 36.78
C ASP A 797 22.42 -43.21 36.20
N PHE A 798 21.12 -43.31 35.90
CA PHE A 798 20.52 -44.47 35.27
C PHE A 798 21.02 -44.73 33.84
N SER A 799 21.44 -43.68 33.14
CA SER A 799 21.96 -43.69 31.76
C SER A 799 23.43 -44.11 31.67
N GLY A 800 24.13 -44.10 32.81
CA GLY A 800 25.53 -44.46 32.95
C GLY A 800 26.49 -43.28 32.83
N ASN A 801 26.02 -42.03 32.82
CA ASN A 801 26.91 -40.88 32.85
C ASN A 801 27.54 -40.78 34.24
N VAL A 802 28.85 -40.54 34.27
CA VAL A 802 29.61 -40.39 35.50
C VAL A 802 29.81 -38.90 35.74
N GLY A 803 29.29 -38.41 36.86
CA GLY A 803 29.43 -37.04 37.30
C GLY A 803 30.89 -36.66 37.61
N GLU A 804 31.11 -35.38 37.86
CA GLU A 804 32.42 -34.93 38.33
C GLU A 804 32.81 -35.63 39.65
N TYR A 805 34.12 -35.82 39.83
CA TYR A 805 34.65 -36.45 41.04
C TYR A 805 34.66 -35.46 42.20
N ALA A 806 34.25 -35.91 43.38
CA ALA A 806 34.41 -35.17 44.62
C ALA A 806 35.91 -34.88 44.88
N GLN A 807 36.18 -33.88 45.73
CA GLN A 807 37.53 -33.57 46.19
C GLN A 807 38.28 -34.82 46.67
N LYS A 808 39.52 -35.02 46.21
CA LYS A 808 40.33 -36.15 46.67
C LYS A 808 40.72 -35.95 48.12
N ILE A 809 40.52 -36.97 48.95
CA ILE A 809 40.98 -36.99 50.34
C ILE A 809 42.08 -38.02 50.52
N GLY A 810 43.03 -37.74 51.40
CA GLY A 810 44.08 -38.68 51.78
C GLY A 810 43.99 -38.99 53.26
N VAL A 811 43.83 -40.27 53.61
CA VAL A 811 43.72 -40.73 55.00
C VAL A 811 44.92 -41.63 55.31
N PHE A 812 45.68 -41.29 56.35
CA PHE A 812 46.81 -42.08 56.83
C PHE A 812 46.36 -43.00 57.97
N VAL A 813 46.53 -44.32 57.81
CA VAL A 813 46.01 -45.31 58.76
C VAL A 813 46.96 -45.44 59.96
N THR A 814 46.57 -44.88 61.10
CA THR A 814 47.29 -44.96 62.39
C THR A 814 46.56 -45.83 63.41
N GLY A 815 47.26 -46.40 64.39
CA GLY A 815 46.69 -47.35 65.38
C GLY A 815 45.98 -46.71 66.58
N VAL A 816 45.51 -45.46 66.46
CA VAL A 816 44.85 -44.71 67.56
C VAL A 816 43.63 -44.00 66.97
N GLU A 817 42.48 -44.07 67.64
CA GLU A 817 41.28 -43.29 67.29
C GLU A 817 41.60 -41.80 67.40
N ALA A 818 41.32 -41.06 66.34
CA ALA A 818 41.29 -39.61 66.40
C ALA A 818 39.92 -39.18 66.94
N GLU A 819 39.81 -38.97 68.25
CA GLU A 819 38.72 -38.16 68.80
C GLU A 819 38.87 -36.73 68.25
N PHE A 820 37.84 -36.22 67.59
CA PHE A 820 37.80 -34.81 67.18
C PHE A 820 37.91 -33.94 68.41
N GLY A 821 39.03 -33.23 68.55
CA GLY A 821 39.28 -32.34 69.69
C GLY A 821 38.17 -31.32 69.87
N THR A 822 37.86 -31.00 71.13
CA THR A 822 37.02 -29.87 71.48
C THR A 822 37.51 -28.60 70.78
N PRO A 823 36.61 -27.77 70.20
CA PRO A 823 37.00 -26.50 69.60
C PRO A 823 37.80 -25.68 70.61
N THR A 824 38.89 -25.04 70.18
CA THR A 824 39.68 -24.17 71.08
C THR A 824 39.17 -22.73 71.09
N ASN A 825 38.35 -22.35 70.11
CA ASN A 825 37.76 -21.03 69.97
C ASN A 825 36.32 -21.12 69.44
N PHE A 826 35.52 -20.07 69.67
CA PHE A 826 34.24 -19.90 68.98
C PHE A 826 34.48 -19.74 67.48
N SER A 827 33.69 -20.40 66.64
CA SER A 827 33.82 -20.31 65.18
C SER A 827 32.49 -20.52 64.47
N LEU A 828 32.18 -19.68 63.48
CA LEU A 828 31.06 -19.87 62.55
C LEU A 828 31.60 -20.20 61.16
N MET A 829 31.27 -21.38 60.63
CA MET A 829 31.73 -21.83 59.31
C MET A 829 30.81 -21.32 58.21
N GLN A 830 31.29 -21.35 56.97
CA GLN A 830 30.48 -21.04 55.80
C GLN A 830 29.39 -22.10 55.61
N ASN A 831 28.18 -21.67 55.27
CA ASN A 831 27.06 -22.57 55.04
C ASN A 831 27.30 -23.41 53.77
N TYR A 832 26.80 -24.63 53.76
CA TYR A 832 26.97 -25.54 52.64
C TYR A 832 25.69 -26.33 52.33
N PRO A 833 25.23 -26.38 51.07
CA PRO A 833 25.80 -25.69 49.89
C PRO A 833 25.62 -24.17 49.96
N ASN A 834 26.39 -23.42 49.14
CA ASN A 834 26.25 -21.98 48.92
C ASN A 834 26.81 -21.61 47.53
N PRO A 835 25.97 -21.36 46.51
CA PRO A 835 24.52 -21.13 46.59
C PRO A 835 23.73 -22.40 46.98
N PHE A 836 22.53 -22.25 47.53
CA PHE A 836 21.69 -23.38 47.98
C PHE A 836 20.26 -23.29 47.44
N ASN A 837 19.57 -24.44 47.34
CA ASN A 837 18.17 -24.56 46.91
C ASN A 837 17.44 -25.71 47.63
N PRO A 838 16.32 -25.47 48.33
CA PRO A 838 16.11 -24.35 49.25
C PRO A 838 16.75 -24.63 50.63
N THR A 839 17.54 -25.70 50.78
CA THR A 839 18.13 -26.13 52.06
C THR A 839 19.65 -25.98 52.12
N THR A 840 20.18 -25.53 53.26
CA THR A 840 21.64 -25.43 53.53
C THR A 840 21.94 -25.79 54.98
N SER A 841 23.18 -26.18 55.27
CA SER A 841 23.66 -26.52 56.60
C SER A 841 24.62 -25.46 57.15
N ILE A 842 24.45 -25.09 58.42
CA ILE A 842 25.29 -24.11 59.13
C ILE A 842 26.03 -24.81 60.27
N LYS A 843 27.37 -24.81 60.18
CA LYS A 843 28.27 -25.44 61.15
C LYS A 843 28.96 -24.38 62.02
N PHE A 844 29.10 -24.67 63.31
CA PHE A 844 29.84 -23.81 64.25
C PHE A 844 30.47 -24.62 65.38
N GLY A 845 31.55 -24.10 65.97
CA GLY A 845 32.22 -24.69 67.12
C GLY A 845 32.15 -23.78 68.35
N ILE A 846 31.94 -24.37 69.52
CA ILE A 846 31.99 -23.69 70.82
C ILE A 846 32.99 -24.37 71.77
N PRO A 847 33.93 -23.61 72.36
CA PRO A 847 35.01 -24.16 73.17
C PRO A 847 34.61 -24.44 74.63
N GLU A 848 33.55 -23.79 75.10
CA GLU A 848 33.00 -23.92 76.45
C GLU A 848 31.48 -23.71 76.40
N GLN A 849 30.79 -24.04 77.50
CA GLN A 849 29.35 -23.90 77.58
C GLN A 849 28.92 -22.43 77.43
N ALA A 850 28.06 -22.12 76.46
CA ALA A 850 27.60 -20.76 76.18
C ALA A 850 26.16 -20.72 75.67
N GLU A 851 25.47 -19.59 75.88
CA GLU A 851 24.22 -19.29 75.17
C GLU A 851 24.53 -18.91 73.72
N VAL A 852 24.07 -19.73 72.78
CA VAL A 852 24.29 -19.55 71.34
C VAL A 852 22.99 -19.19 70.64
N LYS A 853 23.01 -18.09 69.89
CA LYS A 853 21.92 -17.67 69.00
C LYS A 853 22.41 -17.53 67.57
N VAL A 854 21.80 -18.24 66.63
CA VAL A 854 22.05 -18.08 65.19
C VAL A 854 20.81 -17.53 64.50
N THR A 855 20.93 -16.31 63.95
CA THR A 855 19.83 -15.55 63.34
C THR A 855 20.11 -15.30 61.86
N ILE A 856 19.07 -15.35 61.04
CA ILE A 856 19.13 -15.15 59.60
C ILE A 856 18.47 -13.82 59.23
N TYR A 857 19.12 -13.08 58.35
CA TYR A 857 18.69 -11.80 57.84
C TYR A 857 18.58 -11.81 56.31
N ASP A 858 17.63 -11.06 55.77
CA ASP A 858 17.60 -10.74 54.34
C ASP A 858 18.59 -9.61 53.97
N ALA A 859 18.68 -9.27 52.69
CA ALA A 859 19.59 -8.24 52.18
C ALA A 859 19.36 -6.83 52.77
N VAL A 860 18.20 -6.55 53.37
CA VAL A 860 17.88 -5.26 54.02
C VAL A 860 18.01 -5.32 55.54
N GLY A 861 18.51 -6.43 56.10
CA GLY A 861 18.77 -6.61 57.53
C GLY A 861 17.54 -7.03 58.34
N ARG A 862 16.43 -7.45 57.71
CA ARG A 862 15.26 -7.97 58.43
C ARG A 862 15.49 -9.42 58.82
N VAL A 863 15.15 -9.78 60.06
CA VAL A 863 15.22 -11.16 60.53
C VAL A 863 14.17 -12.01 59.79
N VAL A 864 14.63 -13.05 59.11
CA VAL A 864 13.79 -14.01 58.37
C VAL A 864 13.77 -15.40 59.02
N GLY A 865 14.62 -15.66 60.01
CA GLY A 865 14.61 -16.90 60.78
C GLY A 865 15.60 -16.91 61.94
N VAL A 866 15.38 -17.82 62.90
CA VAL A 866 16.33 -18.13 63.99
C VAL A 866 16.51 -19.65 63.99
N ILE A 867 17.74 -20.12 63.82
CA ILE A 867 18.07 -21.55 63.66
C ILE A 867 18.30 -22.22 65.01
N VAL A 868 18.95 -21.50 65.94
CA VAL A 868 19.21 -21.96 67.31
C VAL A 868 19.21 -20.77 68.26
N ASN A 869 18.75 -20.98 69.48
CA ASN A 869 18.75 -19.99 70.57
C ASN A 869 18.74 -20.70 71.93
N GLU A 870 19.84 -21.39 72.26
CA GLU A 870 19.92 -22.32 73.40
C GLU A 870 21.30 -22.26 74.09
N THR A 871 21.38 -22.76 75.33
CA THR A 871 22.66 -23.01 76.01
C THR A 871 23.23 -24.35 75.57
N LEU A 872 24.40 -24.33 74.93
CA LEU A 872 25.04 -25.53 74.37
C LEU A 872 26.38 -25.83 75.08
N PRO A 873 26.73 -27.11 75.35
CA PRO A 873 28.03 -27.52 75.89
C PRO A 873 29.17 -27.43 74.85
N ALA A 874 30.44 -27.54 75.27
CA ALA A 874 31.58 -27.50 74.34
C ALA A 874 31.47 -28.58 73.23
N GLY A 875 31.63 -28.19 71.97
CA GLY A 875 31.49 -29.11 70.83
C GLY A 875 31.31 -28.41 69.47
N TYR A 876 31.30 -29.22 68.41
CA TYR A 876 30.90 -28.78 67.07
C TYR A 876 29.43 -29.12 66.82
N TYR A 877 28.73 -28.19 66.17
CA TYR A 877 27.29 -28.28 65.90
C TYR A 877 27.02 -28.06 64.41
N ASN A 878 25.97 -28.71 63.89
CA ASN A 878 25.52 -28.57 62.52
C ASN A 878 23.99 -28.49 62.47
N TYR A 879 23.44 -27.39 61.96
CA TYR A 879 21.99 -27.18 61.85
C TYR A 879 21.58 -26.94 60.39
N SER A 880 20.51 -27.61 59.96
CA SER A 880 19.91 -27.40 58.63
C SER A 880 18.91 -26.25 58.66
N TRP A 881 18.91 -25.43 57.60
CA TRP A 881 17.93 -24.38 57.37
C TRP A 881 17.21 -24.57 56.04
N ASN A 882 15.88 -24.48 56.06
CA ASN A 882 15.01 -24.59 54.90
C ASN A 882 14.38 -23.22 54.57
N ALA A 883 14.66 -22.73 53.36
CA ALA A 883 14.21 -21.44 52.85
C ALA A 883 13.12 -21.55 51.77
N THR A 884 12.33 -22.64 51.73
CA THR A 884 11.30 -22.88 50.70
C THR A 884 10.30 -21.73 50.54
N ASN A 885 10.06 -20.94 51.58
CA ASN A 885 9.11 -19.81 51.54
C ASN A 885 9.76 -18.43 51.29
N LEU A 886 11.05 -18.38 50.95
CA LEU A 886 11.80 -17.14 50.71
C LEU A 886 12.16 -16.97 49.22
N ALA A 887 12.36 -15.74 48.75
CA ALA A 887 12.71 -15.47 47.35
C ALA A 887 14.20 -15.75 47.08
N SER A 888 14.57 -16.09 45.83
CA SER A 888 15.99 -16.16 45.42
C SER A 888 16.70 -14.84 45.72
N GLY A 889 17.91 -14.91 46.27
CA GLY A 889 18.65 -13.71 46.67
C GLY A 889 19.70 -13.93 47.74
N VAL A 890 20.35 -12.84 48.13
CA VAL A 890 21.41 -12.83 49.15
C VAL A 890 20.79 -12.75 50.55
N TYR A 891 21.28 -13.61 51.45
CA TYR A 891 20.94 -13.64 52.87
C TYR A 891 22.21 -13.62 53.71
N PHE A 892 22.06 -13.27 54.98
CA PHE A 892 23.15 -13.26 55.96
C PHE A 892 22.74 -14.07 57.17
N TYR A 893 23.67 -14.77 57.80
CA TYR A 893 23.43 -15.43 59.09
C TYR A 893 24.50 -15.04 60.08
N GLU A 894 24.09 -14.81 61.33
CA GLU A 894 24.93 -14.33 62.41
C GLU A 894 24.84 -15.28 63.59
N MET A 895 26.00 -15.68 64.11
CA MET A 895 26.12 -16.36 65.40
C MET A 895 26.49 -15.36 66.47
N GLN A 896 25.78 -15.41 67.60
CA GLN A 896 26.12 -14.70 68.82
C GLN A 896 26.30 -15.71 69.97
N ALA A 897 27.44 -15.65 70.66
CA ALA A 897 27.73 -16.46 71.83
C ALA A 897 28.53 -15.63 72.86
N GLY A 898 27.86 -15.13 73.91
CA GLY A 898 28.45 -14.16 74.84
C GLY A 898 28.91 -12.88 74.11
N ASN A 899 30.22 -12.59 74.15
CA ASN A 899 30.83 -11.46 73.44
C ASN A 899 31.24 -11.79 71.99
N PHE A 900 31.19 -13.06 71.58
CA PHE A 900 31.52 -13.47 70.21
C PHE A 900 30.35 -13.18 69.27
N ARG A 901 30.63 -12.52 68.15
CA ARG A 901 29.67 -12.28 67.07
C ARG A 901 30.37 -12.44 65.72
N GLN A 902 29.85 -13.30 64.86
CA GLN A 902 30.36 -13.52 63.50
C GLN A 902 29.19 -13.62 62.53
N THR A 903 29.30 -12.97 61.37
CA THR A 903 28.29 -12.95 60.31
C THR A 903 28.88 -13.48 59.00
N ASN A 904 28.16 -14.37 58.33
CA ASN A 904 28.53 -14.92 57.03
C ASN A 904 27.39 -14.72 56.01
N LYS A 905 27.73 -14.76 54.71
CA LYS A 905 26.81 -14.49 53.59
C LYS A 905 26.45 -15.78 52.86
N MET A 906 25.18 -15.94 52.50
CA MET A 906 24.65 -17.06 51.71
C MET A 906 23.77 -16.61 50.54
N LEU A 907 23.74 -17.40 49.46
CA LEU A 907 22.96 -17.14 48.24
C LEU A 907 21.92 -18.24 48.03
N LEU A 908 20.64 -17.88 48.06
CA LEU A 908 19.53 -18.78 47.70
C LEU A 908 19.27 -18.67 46.20
N MET A 909 19.29 -19.79 45.47
CA MET A 909 18.87 -19.86 44.07
C MET A 909 17.73 -20.86 43.93
N LYS A 910 16.54 -20.38 43.56
CA LYS A 910 15.40 -21.20 43.17
C LYS A 910 15.20 -21.21 41.67
#